data_AF-A0A3M1FHU4-F1
#
_entry.id   AF-A0A3M1FHU4-F1
#
_cell.length_a   1.000
_cell.length_b   1.000
_cell.length_c   1.000
_cell.angle_alpha   90.00
_cell.angle_beta   90.00
_cell.angle_gamma   90.00
#
_symmetry.space_group_name_H-M   'P 1'
#
loop_
_entity.id
_entity.type
_entity.pdbx_description
1 polymer ?
#
loop_
_entity_poly.entity_id
_entity_poly.type
_entity_poly.pdbx_seq_one_letter_code
_entity_poly.pdbx_strand_id
1 'polypeptide(L)'
;MIYLSLVGKQPSAIATALKTWVREEEAPTEIRLLATPQTVKYAERIATFARGLPGCAKSGIVIERISPALTGRDGLPAPHDLCRDLSGERIVFQADAGLNFHVAAVASVLPEETTFLHADTDNLYRCTISRDANGHLDESWVAYPLEDIGWENLFALYGTRVETCDSPLHPLIEGLRKSPIPVEIRSSLRFSGITWPLLDLAYERRGRLYALVVVGQMGYQQKRQKLWDLVQYQRLFPRPHLTILSNHKTILDKARLQGHWTIPATEEEGVRRLQAWLAKEVPSPGVTPETGRKWLEPVAVERYRRDDGKSGGGKPLALCLGNDPSGTLISLCTHQPRRAILFYDGYTPEIVEKAGEIRKWAPRLPVGTIDFIATDHLGRGIRRWLSREDEEIRVDITPGTKAQSVALATAPRGELWTLRNDLGYAEALLGSEKKSLIASDLLTQAWIMAGEVVDEGMSASELEAVNPRMLDLLGRFLAADLSTKADLSTKEEMESISLSGLRDMSLGSDFVKIGPSMTTFPEGKEQMLSRLALPVVPVEVHDEKKHEMGFLPLQGGFWFELLVGNAFHRAGVEEIRISMKLGWPPEYLARRARKRKRPNTKRIGKKIFETYTHVEVDVVGRIGHRFLVISCKVGKTTDPDKAEREIETAARIFGRFTIPILARPWVDPEIVAACIAAREGALRLGIREIAEPACLREILQKVFKARRLG
;
A
#
# COMPACT_ATOMS: atom_id res chain seq x y z
N MET A 1 22.59 10.65 -29.91
CA MET A 1 21.66 10.89 -28.79
C MET A 1 21.17 9.55 -28.28
N ILE A 2 21.37 9.29 -26.99
CA ILE A 2 21.03 8.02 -26.34
C ILE A 2 19.72 8.20 -25.55
N TYR A 3 18.71 7.39 -25.85
CA TYR A 3 17.52 7.24 -25.02
C TYR A 3 17.78 6.13 -23.99
N LEU A 4 17.92 6.52 -22.73
CA LEU A 4 18.21 5.63 -21.61
C LEU A 4 16.96 5.41 -20.77
N SER A 5 16.67 4.16 -20.38
CA SER A 5 15.58 3.87 -19.44
C SER A 5 15.85 2.61 -18.63
N LEU A 6 15.44 2.63 -17.36
CA LEU A 6 15.34 1.44 -16.52
C LEU A 6 14.08 0.66 -16.87
N VAL A 7 14.11 -0.67 -16.81
CA VAL A 7 12.94 -1.50 -17.15
C VAL A 7 12.26 -2.01 -15.88
N GLY A 8 11.04 -1.53 -15.64
CA GLY A 8 10.16 -2.00 -14.56
C GLY A 8 9.08 -2.99 -15.02
N LYS A 9 8.13 -3.32 -14.13
CA LYS A 9 6.97 -4.18 -14.41
C LYS A 9 5.87 -3.49 -15.25
N GLN A 10 6.05 -2.21 -15.60
CA GLN A 10 5.10 -1.40 -16.39
C GLN A 10 5.74 -0.96 -17.72
N PRO A 11 5.98 -1.88 -18.67
CA PRO A 11 6.66 -1.58 -19.94
C PRO A 11 5.96 -0.50 -20.78
N SER A 12 4.64 -0.33 -20.62
CA SER A 12 3.89 0.68 -21.36
C SER A 12 4.28 2.12 -21.01
N ALA A 13 4.80 2.38 -19.80
CA ALA A 13 5.29 3.72 -19.44
C ALA A 13 6.46 4.14 -20.34
N ILE A 14 7.39 3.21 -20.61
CA ILE A 14 8.55 3.44 -21.48
C ILE A 14 8.12 3.57 -22.93
N ALA A 15 7.25 2.66 -23.40
CA ALA A 15 6.76 2.66 -24.78
C ALA A 15 6.02 3.95 -25.15
N THR A 16 5.16 4.43 -24.25
CA THR A 16 4.38 5.67 -24.43
C THR A 16 5.29 6.89 -24.45
N ALA A 17 6.23 6.98 -23.50
CA ALA A 17 7.21 8.06 -23.45
C ALA A 17 8.08 8.09 -24.71
N LEU A 18 8.60 6.93 -25.14
CA LEU A 18 9.43 6.82 -26.34
C LEU A 18 8.65 7.19 -27.61
N LYS A 19 7.41 6.70 -27.77
CA LYS A 19 6.57 7.07 -28.92
C LYS A 19 6.28 8.58 -28.95
N THR A 20 5.97 9.16 -27.79
CA THR A 20 5.73 10.61 -27.67
C THR A 20 7.00 11.40 -28.00
N TRP A 21 8.16 10.97 -27.50
CA TRP A 21 9.44 11.59 -27.80
C TRP A 21 9.74 11.57 -29.31
N VAL A 22 9.63 10.40 -29.97
CA VAL A 22 9.89 10.26 -31.41
C VAL A 22 8.96 11.12 -32.27
N ARG A 23 7.75 11.45 -31.80
CA ARG A 23 6.83 12.36 -32.49
C ARG A 23 7.26 13.81 -32.39
N GLU A 24 7.69 14.24 -31.20
CA GLU A 24 7.95 15.65 -30.87
C GLU A 24 9.41 16.06 -31.12
N GLU A 25 10.31 15.09 -31.10
CA GLU A 25 11.76 15.26 -31.11
C GLU A 25 12.40 14.28 -32.10
N GLU A 26 13.72 14.35 -32.24
CA GLU A 26 14.46 13.43 -33.09
C GLU A 26 14.44 11.99 -32.53
N ALA A 27 14.30 11.01 -33.42
CA ALA A 27 14.44 9.61 -33.04
C ALA A 27 15.85 9.34 -32.47
N PRO A 28 15.98 8.63 -31.35
CA PRO A 28 17.28 8.39 -30.74
C PRO A 28 18.17 7.53 -31.63
N THR A 29 19.47 7.81 -31.67
CA THR A 29 20.43 6.97 -32.41
C THR A 29 20.68 5.64 -31.71
N GLU A 30 20.52 5.61 -30.39
CA GLU A 30 20.61 4.42 -29.56
C GLU A 30 19.52 4.43 -28.48
N ILE A 31 18.91 3.28 -28.23
CA ILE A 31 17.96 3.03 -27.13
C ILE A 31 18.61 2.01 -26.20
N ARG A 32 18.93 2.42 -24.97
CA ARG A 32 19.55 1.58 -23.95
C ARG A 32 18.55 1.27 -22.83
N LEU A 33 18.25 -0.01 -22.64
CA LEU A 33 17.29 -0.52 -21.67
C LEU A 33 18.03 -1.27 -20.55
N LEU A 34 18.02 -0.72 -19.35
CA LEU A 34 18.66 -1.32 -18.17
C LEU A 34 17.65 -2.22 -17.44
N ALA A 35 17.80 -3.54 -17.55
CA ALA A 35 16.84 -4.53 -17.05
C ALA A 35 17.42 -5.43 -15.96
N THR A 36 16.66 -5.63 -14.88
CA THR A 36 16.97 -6.68 -13.90
C THR A 36 16.64 -8.06 -14.48
N PRO A 37 17.13 -9.17 -13.92
CA PRO A 37 16.75 -10.51 -14.36
C PRO A 37 15.23 -10.74 -14.45
N GLN A 38 14.45 -10.10 -13.56
CA GLN A 38 12.99 -10.21 -13.54
C GLN A 38 12.28 -9.38 -14.62
N THR A 39 12.96 -8.40 -15.22
CA THR A 39 12.38 -7.45 -16.18
C THR A 39 12.97 -7.53 -17.60
N VAL A 40 13.94 -8.41 -17.87
CA VAL A 40 14.51 -8.64 -19.22
C VAL A 40 13.43 -8.91 -20.27
N LYS A 41 12.46 -9.79 -19.98
CA LYS A 41 11.35 -10.10 -20.91
C LYS A 41 10.54 -8.87 -21.32
N TYR A 42 10.44 -7.86 -20.45
CA TYR A 42 9.75 -6.61 -20.76
C TYR A 42 10.64 -5.71 -21.63
N ALA A 43 11.95 -5.70 -21.40
CA ALA A 43 12.92 -4.97 -22.22
C ALA A 43 12.90 -5.48 -23.68
N GLU A 44 12.86 -6.80 -23.87
CA GLU A 44 12.77 -7.43 -25.20
C GLU A 44 11.50 -7.01 -25.95
N ARG A 45 10.35 -6.94 -25.26
CA ARG A 45 9.08 -6.50 -25.86
C ARG A 45 9.09 -5.01 -26.19
N ILE A 46 9.69 -4.19 -25.32
CA ILE A 46 9.90 -2.76 -25.61
C ILE A 46 10.81 -2.59 -26.83
N ALA A 47 11.88 -3.37 -26.94
CA ALA A 47 12.77 -3.35 -28.09
C ALA A 47 12.02 -3.71 -29.39
N THR A 48 11.18 -4.74 -29.37
CA THR A 48 10.32 -5.09 -30.52
C THR A 48 9.37 -3.96 -30.89
N PHE A 49 8.71 -3.34 -29.90
CA PHE A 49 7.86 -2.17 -30.13
C PHE A 49 8.64 -0.99 -30.73
N ALA A 50 9.80 -0.66 -30.16
CA ALA A 50 10.63 0.46 -30.56
C ALA A 50 11.07 0.36 -32.03
N ARG A 51 11.40 -0.84 -32.53
CA ARG A 51 11.75 -1.05 -33.95
C ARG A 51 10.62 -0.69 -34.92
N GLY A 52 9.38 -0.74 -34.47
CA GLY A 52 8.21 -0.34 -35.26
C GLY A 52 7.95 1.16 -35.30
N LEU A 53 8.66 1.97 -34.51
CA LEU A 53 8.50 3.42 -34.48
C LEU A 53 9.26 4.09 -35.64
N PRO A 54 8.75 5.22 -36.18
CA PRO A 54 9.44 6.00 -37.20
C PRO A 54 10.87 6.37 -36.79
N GLY A 55 11.86 6.15 -37.66
CA GLY A 55 13.28 6.44 -37.40
C GLY A 55 13.98 5.41 -36.50
N CYS A 56 13.27 4.77 -35.57
CA CYS A 56 13.86 3.85 -34.59
C CYS A 56 14.31 2.49 -35.18
N ALA A 57 13.90 2.15 -36.41
CA ALA A 57 14.35 0.93 -37.09
C ALA A 57 15.88 0.91 -37.33
N LYS A 58 16.52 2.08 -37.38
CA LYS A 58 17.98 2.24 -37.54
C LYS A 58 18.71 2.44 -36.22
N SER A 59 17.99 2.64 -35.12
CA SER A 59 18.60 2.86 -33.81
C SER A 59 19.27 1.59 -33.31
N GLY A 60 20.45 1.72 -32.71
CA GLY A 60 21.00 0.64 -31.90
C GLY A 60 20.08 0.40 -30.71
N ILE A 61 19.64 -0.84 -30.47
CA ILE A 61 18.86 -1.16 -29.26
C ILE A 61 19.68 -2.11 -28.39
N VAL A 62 20.09 -1.63 -27.23
CA VAL A 62 20.94 -2.33 -26.28
C VAL A 62 20.12 -2.68 -25.03
N ILE A 63 20.13 -3.95 -24.63
CA ILE A 63 19.51 -4.41 -23.38
C ILE A 63 20.62 -4.83 -22.43
N GLU A 64 20.85 -4.03 -21.40
CA GLU A 64 21.85 -4.30 -20.38
C GLU A 64 21.23 -4.96 -19.16
N ARG A 65 21.84 -6.03 -18.67
CA ARG A 65 21.41 -6.69 -17.43
C ARG A 65 22.07 -6.01 -16.24
N ILE A 66 21.26 -5.55 -15.29
CA ILE A 66 21.73 -4.84 -14.09
C ILE A 66 21.40 -5.61 -12.81
N SER A 67 22.22 -5.39 -11.78
CA SER A 67 21.98 -5.90 -10.43
C SER A 67 20.68 -5.34 -9.84
N PRO A 68 19.80 -6.15 -9.23
CA PRO A 68 18.63 -5.66 -8.51
C PRO A 68 18.98 -5.05 -7.15
N ALA A 69 20.22 -5.19 -6.67
CA ALA A 69 20.66 -4.81 -5.33
C ALA A 69 21.60 -3.60 -5.31
N LEU A 70 21.81 -2.91 -6.44
CA LEU A 70 22.80 -1.84 -6.63
C LEU A 70 24.27 -2.24 -6.38
N THR A 71 24.57 -3.52 -6.23
CA THR A 71 25.93 -4.00 -5.94
C THR A 71 26.36 -5.05 -6.94
N GLY A 72 27.62 -5.06 -7.36
CA GLY A 72 28.16 -6.10 -8.26
C GLY A 72 28.23 -7.52 -7.69
N ARG A 73 27.66 -7.78 -6.51
CA ARG A 73 27.80 -9.07 -5.78
C ARG A 73 27.09 -10.24 -6.44
N ASP A 74 26.12 -9.97 -7.29
CA ASP A 74 25.37 -10.97 -8.05
C ASP A 74 25.96 -11.24 -9.45
N GLY A 75 27.17 -10.71 -9.74
CA GLY A 75 27.83 -10.86 -11.03
C GLY A 75 27.23 -9.99 -12.14
N LEU A 76 26.28 -9.11 -11.79
CA LEU A 76 25.71 -8.11 -12.69
C LEU A 76 26.21 -6.71 -12.28
N PRO A 77 26.47 -5.80 -13.23
CA PRO A 77 26.91 -4.44 -12.92
C PRO A 77 25.81 -3.66 -12.18
N ALA A 78 26.22 -2.72 -11.31
CA ALA A 78 25.29 -1.74 -10.78
C ALA A 78 24.86 -0.79 -11.91
N PRO A 79 23.62 -0.29 -11.93
CA PRO A 79 23.13 0.53 -13.03
C PRO A 79 23.88 1.86 -13.16
N HIS A 80 24.36 2.42 -12.05
CA HIS A 80 25.14 3.66 -12.08
C HIS A 80 26.56 3.44 -12.63
N ASP A 81 27.17 2.27 -12.45
CA ASP A 81 28.49 1.96 -13.04
C ASP A 81 28.43 2.02 -14.57
N LEU A 82 27.36 1.47 -15.16
CA LEU A 82 27.14 1.50 -16.62
C LEU A 82 26.89 2.91 -17.19
N CYS A 83 26.51 3.86 -16.34
CA CYS A 83 26.13 5.21 -16.76
C CYS A 83 27.26 6.24 -16.61
N ARG A 84 28.30 5.94 -15.82
CA ARG A 84 29.45 6.84 -15.61
C ARG A 84 30.22 7.14 -16.90
N ASP A 85 30.27 6.17 -17.81
CA ASP A 85 31.05 6.27 -19.04
C ASP A 85 30.30 7.00 -20.18
N LEU A 86 29.09 7.50 -19.92
CA LEU A 86 28.26 8.18 -20.93
C LEU A 86 28.61 9.67 -21.11
N SER A 87 29.79 10.10 -20.65
CA SER A 87 30.26 11.49 -20.80
C SER A 87 30.42 11.88 -22.27
N GLY A 88 29.98 13.09 -22.64
CA GLY A 88 30.09 13.61 -24.01
C GLY A 88 28.94 13.23 -24.95
N GLU A 89 28.05 12.33 -24.52
CA GLU A 89 26.85 11.96 -25.26
C GLU A 89 25.66 12.85 -24.88
N ARG A 90 24.79 13.14 -25.85
CA ARG A 90 23.47 13.74 -25.56
C ARG A 90 22.53 12.66 -25.02
N ILE A 91 22.24 12.70 -23.72
CA ILE A 91 21.42 11.69 -23.03
C ILE A 91 20.01 12.21 -22.78
N VAL A 92 19.04 11.34 -23.07
CA VAL A 92 17.63 11.49 -22.69
C VAL A 92 17.27 10.34 -21.77
N PHE A 93 17.10 10.62 -20.48
CA PHE A 93 16.79 9.61 -19.46
C PHE A 93 15.31 9.59 -19.12
N GLN A 94 14.62 8.51 -19.47
CA GLN A 94 13.23 8.28 -19.04
C GLN A 94 13.23 7.64 -17.66
N ALA A 95 12.72 8.39 -16.68
CA ALA A 95 12.96 8.12 -15.27
C ALA A 95 11.73 7.58 -14.51
N ASP A 96 10.63 7.21 -15.17
CA ASP A 96 9.43 6.69 -14.48
C ASP A 96 9.41 5.17 -14.30
N ALA A 97 10.32 4.47 -14.97
CA ALA A 97 10.41 3.02 -14.89
C ALA A 97 11.52 2.55 -13.93
N GLY A 98 11.34 1.37 -13.35
CA GLY A 98 12.23 0.83 -12.31
C GLY A 98 11.82 1.19 -10.87
N LEU A 99 12.73 0.93 -9.93
CA LEU A 99 12.60 1.28 -8.51
C LEU A 99 13.24 2.64 -8.25
N ASN A 100 12.73 3.43 -7.29
CA ASN A 100 13.23 4.79 -7.02
C ASN A 100 14.74 4.82 -6.79
N PHE A 101 15.32 3.84 -6.08
CA PHE A 101 16.76 3.80 -5.83
C PHE A 101 17.59 3.50 -7.07
N HIS A 102 17.09 2.70 -8.02
CA HIS A 102 17.78 2.50 -9.30
C HIS A 102 17.75 3.80 -10.12
N VAL A 103 16.59 4.46 -10.16
CA VAL A 103 16.41 5.73 -10.88
C VAL A 103 17.33 6.81 -10.30
N ALA A 104 17.34 6.96 -8.98
CA ALA A 104 18.21 7.92 -8.29
C ALA A 104 19.69 7.61 -8.50
N ALA A 105 20.09 6.33 -8.45
CA ALA A 105 21.49 5.94 -8.64
C ALA A 105 21.97 6.31 -10.04
N VAL A 106 21.17 6.00 -11.07
CA VAL A 106 21.46 6.41 -12.45
C VAL A 106 21.49 7.93 -12.55
N ALA A 107 20.44 8.63 -12.12
CA ALA A 107 20.35 10.08 -12.24
C ALA A 107 21.52 10.82 -11.56
N SER A 108 22.04 10.31 -10.45
CA SER A 108 23.14 10.92 -9.69
C SER A 108 24.50 10.90 -10.40
N VAL A 109 24.68 10.06 -11.42
CA VAL A 109 25.95 9.93 -12.16
C VAL A 109 25.85 10.37 -13.61
N LEU A 110 24.66 10.75 -14.08
CA LEU A 110 24.49 11.26 -15.44
C LEU A 110 25.03 12.70 -15.56
N PRO A 111 25.48 13.12 -16.76
CA PRO A 111 25.90 14.49 -17.04
C PRO A 111 24.82 15.51 -16.69
N GLU A 112 25.22 16.73 -16.30
CA GLU A 112 24.29 17.80 -15.88
C GLU A 112 23.33 18.19 -17.02
N GLU A 113 23.82 18.19 -18.25
CA GLU A 113 23.10 18.42 -19.52
C GLU A 113 22.13 17.29 -19.93
N THR A 114 21.94 16.27 -19.09
CA THR A 114 20.95 15.21 -19.33
C THR A 114 19.53 15.79 -19.39
N THR A 115 18.77 15.36 -20.40
CA THR A 115 17.34 15.61 -20.47
C THR A 115 16.58 14.53 -19.72
N PHE A 116 15.81 14.91 -18.70
CA PHE A 116 14.99 13.97 -17.93
C PHE A 116 13.56 13.95 -18.46
N LEU A 117 13.00 12.75 -18.64
CA LEU A 117 11.62 12.56 -19.05
C LEU A 117 10.78 11.96 -17.92
N HIS A 118 9.63 12.58 -17.68
CA HIS A 118 8.64 12.16 -16.69
C HIS A 118 7.24 12.16 -17.28
N ALA A 119 6.56 11.02 -17.30
CA ALA A 119 5.22 10.85 -17.80
C ALA A 119 4.21 10.83 -16.64
N ASP A 120 3.25 11.76 -16.66
CA ASP A 120 2.06 11.69 -15.79
C ASP A 120 0.92 10.92 -16.48
N THR A 121 -0.34 11.21 -16.12
CA THR A 121 -1.48 10.56 -16.78
C THR A 121 -1.65 10.99 -18.24
N ASP A 122 -1.25 12.22 -18.54
CA ASP A 122 -1.70 12.94 -19.72
C ASP A 122 -0.54 13.49 -20.57
N ASN A 123 0.60 13.79 -19.95
CA ASN A 123 1.72 14.46 -20.56
C ASN A 123 3.06 13.76 -20.27
N LEU A 124 3.96 13.84 -21.23
CA LEU A 124 5.38 13.64 -21.08
C LEU A 124 6.03 14.99 -20.79
N TYR A 125 6.58 15.14 -19.60
CA TYR A 125 7.36 16.30 -19.20
C TYR A 125 8.83 16.09 -19.52
N ARG A 126 9.40 17.03 -20.28
CA ARG A 126 10.82 17.15 -20.55
C ARG A 126 11.41 18.19 -19.61
N CYS A 127 12.36 17.77 -18.76
CA CYS A 127 13.12 18.63 -17.86
C CYS A 127 14.57 18.70 -18.32
N THR A 128 15.06 19.90 -18.59
CA THR A 128 16.50 20.16 -18.79
C THR A 128 17.02 21.01 -17.65
N ILE A 129 18.20 20.66 -17.14
CA ILE A 129 18.88 21.39 -16.07
C ILE A 129 20.00 22.20 -16.72
N SER A 130 20.11 23.47 -16.37
CA SER A 130 21.21 24.34 -16.77
C SER A 130 21.66 25.20 -15.61
N ARG A 131 22.83 25.82 -15.71
CA ARG A 131 23.26 26.86 -14.77
C ARG A 131 23.04 28.24 -15.35
N ASP A 132 22.53 29.15 -14.53
CA ASP A 132 22.54 30.57 -14.85
C ASP A 132 23.97 31.14 -14.79
N ALA A 133 24.13 32.42 -15.16
CA ALA A 133 25.42 33.10 -15.14
C ALA A 133 26.07 33.18 -13.73
N ASN A 134 25.30 32.94 -12.67
CA ASN A 134 25.76 32.92 -11.27
C ASN A 134 26.04 31.49 -10.77
N GLY A 135 25.91 30.48 -11.63
CA GLY A 135 26.08 29.07 -11.26
C GLY A 135 24.87 28.45 -10.56
N HIS A 136 23.75 29.18 -10.42
CA HIS A 136 22.52 28.63 -9.85
C HIS A 136 21.85 27.69 -10.84
N LEU A 137 21.25 26.62 -10.31
CA LEU A 137 20.48 25.69 -11.13
C LEU A 137 19.17 26.32 -11.59
N ASP A 138 18.95 26.26 -12.89
CA ASP A 138 17.68 26.55 -13.54
C ASP A 138 17.10 25.31 -14.20
N GLU A 139 15.78 25.18 -14.12
CA GLU A 139 15.05 24.04 -14.65
C GLU A 139 14.09 24.53 -15.74
N SER A 140 14.25 24.03 -16.96
CA SER A 140 13.31 24.28 -18.04
C SER A 140 12.41 23.06 -18.26
N TRP A 141 11.10 23.30 -18.22
CA TRP A 141 10.08 22.27 -18.31
C TRP A 141 9.22 22.48 -19.56
N VAL A 142 9.13 21.45 -20.39
CA VAL A 142 8.22 21.39 -21.55
C VAL A 142 7.29 20.19 -21.39
N ALA A 143 6.03 20.32 -21.78
CA ALA A 143 5.04 19.26 -21.68
C ALA A 143 4.54 18.87 -23.07
N TYR A 144 4.55 17.58 -23.37
CA TYR A 144 4.01 17.00 -24.59
C TYR A 144 2.82 16.10 -24.26
N PRO A 145 1.68 16.20 -24.95
CA PRO A 145 0.57 15.26 -24.75
C PRO A 145 1.03 13.83 -25.07
N LEU A 146 0.82 12.88 -24.15
CA LEU A 146 1.21 11.49 -24.36
C LEU A 146 0.46 10.89 -25.55
N GLU A 147 1.18 10.10 -26.32
CA GLU A 147 0.70 9.29 -27.44
C GLU A 147 0.00 8.00 -26.98
N ASP A 148 -1.05 7.60 -27.69
CA ASP A 148 -1.65 6.26 -27.52
C ASP A 148 -0.72 5.23 -28.17
N ILE A 149 -0.41 4.13 -27.48
CA ILE A 149 0.45 3.09 -28.08
C ILE A 149 -0.35 2.07 -28.90
N GLY A 150 -1.68 2.08 -28.77
CA GLY A 150 -2.58 1.14 -29.42
C GLY A 150 -2.81 -0.11 -28.59
N TRP A 151 -4.01 -0.67 -28.72
CA TRP A 151 -4.49 -1.83 -27.99
C TRP A 151 -3.57 -3.05 -28.12
N GLU A 152 -3.22 -3.42 -29.36
CA GLU A 152 -2.40 -4.60 -29.66
C GLU A 152 -1.02 -4.50 -29.04
N ASN A 153 -0.37 -3.34 -29.16
CA ASN A 153 0.93 -3.07 -28.57
C ASN A 153 0.87 -3.10 -27.04
N LEU A 154 -0.18 -2.53 -26.43
CA LEU A 154 -0.35 -2.57 -24.99
C LEU A 154 -0.33 -4.02 -24.48
N PHE A 155 -1.18 -4.90 -25.02
CA PHE A 155 -1.23 -6.29 -24.57
C PHE A 155 0.04 -7.09 -24.95
N ALA A 156 0.64 -6.81 -26.11
CA ALA A 156 1.91 -7.41 -26.51
C ALA A 156 3.05 -7.09 -25.52
N LEU A 157 3.14 -5.85 -25.02
CA LEU A 157 4.12 -5.46 -24.01
C LEU A 157 3.98 -6.25 -22.70
N TYR A 158 2.74 -6.51 -22.27
CA TYR A 158 2.48 -7.33 -21.07
C TYR A 158 2.52 -8.83 -21.36
N GLY A 159 2.51 -9.25 -22.62
CA GLY A 159 2.47 -10.66 -23.03
C GLY A 159 1.16 -11.33 -22.61
N THR A 160 0.10 -10.53 -22.59
CA THR A 160 -1.23 -10.91 -22.18
C THR A 160 -2.07 -11.12 -23.43
N ARG A 161 -2.90 -12.16 -23.44
CA ARG A 161 -3.91 -12.36 -24.47
C ARG A 161 -5.26 -11.94 -23.95
N VAL A 162 -6.01 -11.24 -24.79
CA VAL A 162 -7.37 -10.81 -24.49
C VAL A 162 -8.31 -11.24 -25.59
N GLU A 163 -9.50 -11.63 -25.19
CA GLU A 163 -10.56 -12.10 -26.05
C GLU A 163 -11.77 -11.18 -25.86
N THR A 164 -12.37 -10.73 -26.95
CA THR A 164 -13.67 -10.08 -26.93
C THR A 164 -14.75 -11.14 -26.96
N CYS A 165 -15.67 -11.09 -26.00
CA CYS A 165 -16.83 -11.97 -25.99
C CYS A 165 -18.03 -11.27 -26.65
N ASP A 166 -18.81 -12.01 -27.44
CA ASP A 166 -20.10 -11.56 -27.98
C ASP A 166 -21.18 -11.59 -26.89
N SER A 167 -20.97 -10.84 -25.83
CA SER A 167 -21.97 -10.65 -24.76
C SER A 167 -22.70 -9.32 -24.98
N PRO A 168 -24.03 -9.29 -24.83
CA PRO A 168 -24.79 -8.05 -24.95
C PRO A 168 -24.31 -7.02 -23.91
N LEU A 169 -24.46 -5.74 -24.25
CA LEU A 169 -24.12 -4.65 -23.32
C LEU A 169 -24.98 -4.74 -22.07
N HIS A 170 -24.40 -4.38 -20.93
CA HIS A 170 -25.16 -4.34 -19.69
C HIS A 170 -26.31 -3.31 -19.80
N PRO A 171 -27.55 -3.61 -19.35
CA PRO A 171 -28.70 -2.72 -19.52
C PRO A 171 -28.52 -1.29 -18.98
N LEU A 172 -27.76 -1.14 -17.88
CA LEU A 172 -27.42 0.20 -17.36
C LEU A 172 -26.55 1.04 -18.30
N ILE A 173 -25.67 0.43 -19.10
CA ILE A 173 -24.91 1.14 -20.12
C ILE A 173 -25.86 1.56 -21.25
N GLU A 174 -26.73 0.65 -21.68
CA GLU A 174 -27.71 0.93 -22.73
C GLU A 174 -28.67 2.05 -22.36
N GLY A 175 -29.16 2.07 -21.12
CA GLY A 175 -30.08 3.12 -20.64
C GLY A 175 -29.42 4.50 -20.46
N LEU A 176 -28.10 4.57 -20.26
CA LEU A 176 -27.38 5.83 -20.06
C LEU A 176 -26.68 6.36 -21.31
N ARG A 177 -26.41 5.52 -22.31
CA ARG A 177 -25.71 5.97 -23.52
C ARG A 177 -26.65 6.81 -24.40
N LYS A 178 -26.15 7.95 -24.87
CA LYS A 178 -26.82 8.81 -25.86
C LYS A 178 -26.15 8.77 -27.23
N SER A 179 -25.03 8.06 -27.34
CA SER A 179 -24.20 7.94 -28.52
C SER A 179 -23.85 6.48 -28.77
N PRO A 180 -23.48 6.10 -30.02
CA PRO A 180 -22.84 4.82 -30.29
C PRO A 180 -21.54 4.66 -29.49
N ILE A 181 -21.20 3.42 -29.15
CA ILE A 181 -19.89 3.13 -28.54
C ILE A 181 -18.81 3.33 -29.61
N PRO A 182 -17.78 4.17 -29.37
CA PRO A 182 -16.68 4.34 -30.32
C PRO A 182 -15.98 3.03 -30.65
N VAL A 183 -15.50 2.89 -31.88
CA VAL A 183 -14.93 1.63 -32.40
C VAL A 183 -13.65 1.19 -31.66
N GLU A 184 -12.96 2.13 -31.01
CA GLU A 184 -11.77 1.90 -30.20
C GLU A 184 -12.10 1.32 -28.82
N ILE A 185 -13.36 1.38 -28.39
CA ILE A 185 -13.83 0.81 -27.13
C ILE A 185 -14.27 -0.63 -27.38
N ARG A 186 -13.66 -1.56 -26.65
CA ARG A 186 -14.00 -2.98 -26.67
C ARG A 186 -15.01 -3.29 -25.58
N SER A 187 -16.05 -4.04 -25.93
CA SER A 187 -17.00 -4.59 -24.96
C SER A 187 -16.58 -5.98 -24.51
N SER A 188 -16.97 -6.35 -23.29
CA SER A 188 -16.94 -7.73 -22.81
C SER A 188 -15.56 -8.39 -22.94
N LEU A 189 -14.54 -7.73 -22.37
CA LEU A 189 -13.16 -8.20 -22.47
C LEU A 189 -12.84 -9.28 -21.44
N ARG A 190 -12.31 -10.41 -21.90
CA ARG A 190 -11.80 -11.52 -21.10
C ARG A 190 -10.29 -11.65 -21.25
N PHE A 191 -9.60 -11.96 -20.16
CA PHE A 191 -8.17 -12.25 -20.15
C PHE A 191 -7.96 -13.76 -20.23
N SER A 192 -7.16 -14.24 -21.20
CA SER A 192 -6.95 -15.69 -21.37
C SER A 192 -6.31 -16.30 -20.12
N GLY A 193 -6.84 -17.44 -19.67
CA GLY A 193 -6.40 -18.11 -18.45
C GLY A 193 -7.01 -17.56 -17.15
N ILE A 194 -7.86 -16.55 -17.23
CA ILE A 194 -8.59 -15.97 -16.09
C ILE A 194 -10.09 -16.15 -16.34
N THR A 195 -10.73 -17.06 -15.60
CA THR A 195 -12.17 -17.35 -15.73
C THR A 195 -13.05 -16.17 -15.33
N TRP A 196 -12.59 -15.38 -14.35
CA TRP A 196 -13.22 -14.14 -13.89
C TRP A 196 -12.14 -13.18 -13.40
N PRO A 197 -12.26 -11.86 -13.65
CA PRO A 197 -13.49 -11.15 -14.02
C PRO A 197 -13.57 -10.55 -15.46
N LEU A 198 -14.78 -10.37 -16.00
CA LEU A 198 -15.09 -9.77 -17.33
C LEU A 198 -15.14 -8.23 -17.25
N LEU A 199 -14.50 -7.50 -18.16
CA LEU A 199 -14.65 -6.04 -18.26
C LEU A 199 -15.83 -5.67 -19.17
N ASP A 200 -16.76 -4.83 -18.72
CA ASP A 200 -17.94 -4.46 -19.50
C ASP A 200 -17.56 -3.62 -20.72
N LEU A 201 -16.77 -2.56 -20.51
CA LEU A 201 -16.14 -1.78 -21.57
C LEU A 201 -14.67 -1.52 -21.22
N ALA A 202 -13.82 -1.42 -22.23
CA ALA A 202 -12.43 -1.02 -22.05
C ALA A 202 -11.86 -0.32 -23.26
N TYR A 203 -10.91 0.59 -23.05
CA TYR A 203 -10.11 1.20 -24.11
C TYR A 203 -8.68 1.44 -23.65
N GLU A 204 -7.77 1.55 -24.62
CA GLU A 204 -6.43 2.04 -24.37
C GLU A 204 -6.38 3.57 -24.54
N ARG A 205 -5.66 4.22 -23.63
CA ARG A 205 -5.29 5.63 -23.72
C ARG A 205 -3.93 5.82 -23.06
N ARG A 206 -2.96 6.36 -23.78
CA ARG A 206 -1.64 6.78 -23.28
C ARG A 206 -0.89 5.66 -22.56
N GLY A 207 -0.91 4.46 -23.13
CA GLY A 207 -0.28 3.26 -22.59
C GLY A 207 -0.96 2.67 -21.37
N ARG A 208 -2.20 3.06 -21.09
CA ARG A 208 -2.98 2.58 -19.94
C ARG A 208 -4.30 1.97 -20.40
N LEU A 209 -4.71 0.91 -19.71
CA LEU A 209 -6.00 0.28 -19.90
C LEU A 209 -7.03 1.01 -19.02
N TYR A 210 -8.04 1.63 -19.63
CA TYR A 210 -9.21 2.16 -18.93
C TYR A 210 -10.33 1.15 -19.03
N ALA A 211 -11.01 0.92 -17.92
CA ALA A 211 -11.98 -0.15 -17.78
C ALA A 211 -13.23 0.35 -17.07
N LEU A 212 -14.39 0.09 -17.65
CA LEU A 212 -15.69 0.28 -17.02
C LEU A 212 -16.18 -1.06 -16.49
N VAL A 213 -16.56 -1.07 -15.20
CA VAL A 213 -17.18 -2.23 -14.55
C VAL A 213 -18.55 -1.82 -14.04
N VAL A 214 -19.57 -2.58 -14.42
CA VAL A 214 -20.96 -2.34 -14.02
C VAL A 214 -21.32 -3.20 -12.82
N VAL A 215 -21.90 -2.56 -11.82
CA VAL A 215 -22.42 -3.21 -10.61
C VAL A 215 -23.91 -2.87 -10.48
N GLY A 216 -24.75 -3.68 -11.15
CA GLY A 216 -26.19 -3.49 -11.31
C GLY A 216 -27.05 -4.01 -10.15
N GLN A 217 -28.36 -4.19 -10.42
CA GLN A 217 -29.33 -4.75 -9.46
C GLN A 217 -29.01 -6.21 -9.17
N MET A 218 -28.24 -6.40 -8.10
CA MET A 218 -27.79 -7.69 -7.65
C MET A 218 -28.27 -7.94 -6.22
N GLY A 219 -28.40 -9.21 -5.84
CA GLY A 219 -28.57 -9.56 -4.42
C GLY A 219 -27.40 -9.03 -3.58
N TYR A 220 -27.59 -8.85 -2.26
CA TYR A 220 -26.54 -8.31 -1.38
C TYR A 220 -25.20 -9.07 -1.49
N GLN A 221 -25.25 -10.40 -1.62
CA GLN A 221 -24.07 -11.26 -1.80
C GLN A 221 -23.33 -10.97 -3.11
N GLN A 222 -24.07 -10.85 -4.22
CA GLN A 222 -23.51 -10.53 -5.53
C GLN A 222 -22.92 -9.11 -5.61
N LYS A 223 -23.52 -8.11 -4.93
CA LYS A 223 -22.92 -6.76 -4.80
C LYS A 223 -21.58 -6.79 -4.09
N ARG A 224 -21.49 -7.58 -3.01
CA ARG A 224 -20.22 -7.79 -2.30
C ARG A 224 -19.23 -8.47 -3.24
N GLN A 225 -19.62 -9.55 -3.91
CA GLN A 225 -18.77 -10.25 -4.87
C GLN A 225 -18.20 -9.32 -5.94
N LYS A 226 -19.03 -8.48 -6.56
CA LYS A 226 -18.55 -7.51 -7.58
C LYS A 226 -17.59 -6.46 -7.01
N LEU A 227 -17.84 -5.95 -5.80
CA LEU A 227 -16.87 -5.10 -5.11
C LEU A 227 -15.56 -5.84 -4.83
N TRP A 228 -15.61 -7.15 -4.57
CA TRP A 228 -14.42 -7.99 -4.41
C TRP A 228 -13.69 -8.23 -5.72
N ASP A 229 -14.42 -8.41 -6.83
CA ASP A 229 -13.83 -8.56 -8.17
C ASP A 229 -12.98 -7.33 -8.52
N LEU A 230 -13.33 -6.11 -8.03
CA LEU A 230 -12.50 -4.89 -8.18
C LEU A 230 -11.05 -5.10 -7.75
N VAL A 231 -10.82 -5.86 -6.67
CA VAL A 231 -9.46 -6.18 -6.20
C VAL A 231 -8.76 -7.13 -7.17
N GLN A 232 -9.48 -8.08 -7.78
CA GLN A 232 -8.92 -8.99 -8.77
C GLN A 232 -8.54 -8.26 -10.07
N TYR A 233 -9.36 -7.31 -10.53
CA TYR A 233 -8.99 -6.49 -11.69
C TYR A 233 -7.67 -5.75 -11.45
N GLN A 234 -7.37 -5.33 -10.22
CA GLN A 234 -6.10 -4.66 -9.92
C GLN A 234 -4.87 -5.58 -10.03
N ARG A 235 -5.06 -6.91 -10.10
CA ARG A 235 -4.00 -7.90 -10.32
C ARG A 235 -3.77 -8.22 -11.80
N LEU A 236 -4.60 -7.69 -12.70
CA LEU A 236 -4.45 -7.88 -14.15
C LEU A 236 -3.22 -7.14 -14.69
N PHE A 237 -2.70 -7.62 -15.82
CA PHE A 237 -1.59 -7.00 -16.55
C PHE A 237 -2.01 -6.75 -18.01
N PRO A 238 -2.03 -5.48 -18.48
CA PRO A 238 -1.83 -4.23 -17.73
C PRO A 238 -2.86 -4.04 -16.61
N ARG A 239 -2.45 -3.33 -15.53
CA ARG A 239 -3.37 -2.96 -14.44
C ARG A 239 -4.36 -1.90 -14.94
N PRO A 240 -5.68 -2.17 -14.90
CA PRO A 240 -6.67 -1.24 -15.41
C PRO A 240 -6.93 -0.05 -14.46
N HIS A 241 -7.22 1.10 -15.05
CA HIS A 241 -7.83 2.26 -14.40
C HIS A 241 -9.35 2.04 -14.38
N LEU A 242 -9.86 1.60 -13.22
CA LEU A 242 -11.25 1.20 -13.06
C LEU A 242 -12.19 2.40 -12.88
N THR A 243 -13.30 2.36 -13.63
CA THR A 243 -14.48 3.20 -13.47
C THR A 243 -15.65 2.32 -13.07
N ILE A 244 -16.35 2.67 -11.99
CA ILE A 244 -17.46 1.86 -11.45
C ILE A 244 -18.79 2.53 -11.78
N LEU A 245 -19.63 1.83 -12.52
CA LEU A 245 -20.99 2.24 -12.84
C LEU A 245 -21.98 1.48 -11.97
N SER A 246 -22.79 2.19 -11.17
CA SER A 246 -23.75 1.54 -10.28
C SER A 246 -24.93 2.44 -9.92
N ASN A 247 -26.10 1.83 -9.70
CA ASN A 247 -27.25 2.48 -9.07
C ASN A 247 -27.15 2.50 -7.52
N HIS A 248 -26.13 1.87 -6.94
CA HIS A 248 -25.96 1.78 -5.49
C HIS A 248 -24.95 2.81 -4.97
N LYS A 249 -25.47 3.86 -4.31
CA LYS A 249 -24.65 4.92 -3.72
C LYS A 249 -23.54 4.42 -2.79
N THR A 250 -23.82 3.40 -1.98
CA THR A 250 -22.81 2.82 -1.08
C THR A 250 -21.65 2.17 -1.81
N ILE A 251 -21.88 1.60 -3.00
CA ILE A 251 -20.84 1.02 -3.87
C ILE A 251 -20.00 2.15 -4.46
N LEU A 252 -20.65 3.20 -4.98
CA LEU A 252 -19.95 4.36 -5.53
C LEU A 252 -19.12 5.07 -4.45
N ASP A 253 -19.66 5.25 -3.24
CA ASP A 253 -18.93 5.87 -2.13
C ASP A 253 -17.70 5.03 -1.73
N LYS A 254 -17.82 3.70 -1.68
CA LYS A 254 -16.68 2.80 -1.42
C LYS A 254 -15.65 2.81 -2.55
N ALA A 255 -16.08 2.77 -3.80
CA ALA A 255 -15.20 2.83 -4.96
C ALA A 255 -14.41 4.15 -4.99
N ARG A 256 -15.04 5.28 -4.67
CA ARG A 256 -14.36 6.59 -4.52
C ARG A 256 -13.31 6.56 -3.42
N LEU A 257 -13.63 5.97 -2.27
CA LEU A 257 -12.66 5.79 -1.16
C LEU A 257 -11.47 4.90 -1.56
N GLN A 258 -11.63 4.06 -2.58
CA GLN A 258 -10.56 3.25 -3.17
C GLN A 258 -9.85 3.96 -4.35
N GLY A 259 -10.15 5.23 -4.61
CA GLY A 259 -9.55 6.02 -5.68
C GLY A 259 -10.11 5.74 -7.08
N HIS A 260 -11.23 5.01 -7.20
CA HIS A 260 -11.85 4.70 -8.49
C HIS A 260 -12.78 5.84 -8.97
N TRP A 261 -12.81 6.05 -10.29
CA TRP A 261 -13.81 6.93 -10.88
C TRP A 261 -15.18 6.26 -10.86
N THR A 262 -16.26 7.05 -10.73
CA THR A 262 -17.60 6.49 -10.49
C THR A 262 -18.66 7.18 -11.32
N ILE A 263 -19.57 6.38 -11.88
CA ILE A 263 -20.70 6.81 -12.68
C ILE A 263 -21.99 6.38 -11.97
N PRO A 264 -22.77 7.31 -11.41
CA PRO A 264 -24.06 6.95 -10.83
C PRO A 264 -25.01 6.55 -11.96
N ALA A 265 -25.77 5.46 -11.80
CA ALA A 265 -26.76 5.04 -12.80
C ALA A 265 -28.06 5.86 -12.73
N THR A 266 -27.96 7.17 -12.47
CA THR A 266 -29.07 8.13 -12.39
C THR A 266 -29.04 9.04 -13.61
N GLU A 267 -30.20 9.45 -14.10
CA GLU A 267 -30.40 9.98 -15.46
C GLU A 267 -29.36 11.05 -15.88
N GLU A 268 -29.38 12.27 -15.37
CA GLU A 268 -28.56 13.34 -15.97
C GLU A 268 -27.04 13.22 -15.70
N GLU A 269 -26.63 13.08 -14.44
CA GLU A 269 -25.21 13.00 -14.07
C GLU A 269 -24.56 11.69 -14.54
N GLY A 270 -25.31 10.59 -14.54
CA GLY A 270 -24.86 9.29 -15.03
C GLY A 270 -24.62 9.32 -16.53
N VAL A 271 -25.56 9.88 -17.28
CA VAL A 271 -25.40 10.13 -18.71
C VAL A 271 -24.16 10.98 -18.95
N ARG A 272 -24.03 12.14 -18.29
CA ARG A 272 -22.91 13.07 -18.51
C ARG A 272 -21.55 12.40 -18.29
N ARG A 273 -21.39 11.67 -17.18
CA ARG A 273 -20.13 10.96 -16.89
C ARG A 273 -19.87 9.78 -17.81
N LEU A 274 -20.90 9.03 -18.23
CA LEU A 274 -20.72 7.96 -19.20
C LEU A 274 -20.31 8.52 -20.56
N GLN A 275 -20.90 9.64 -20.99
CA GLN A 275 -20.48 10.31 -22.22
C GLN A 275 -19.04 10.79 -22.14
N ALA A 276 -18.63 11.41 -21.03
CA ALA A 276 -17.22 11.76 -20.80
C ALA A 276 -16.30 10.52 -20.80
N TRP A 277 -16.73 9.39 -20.22
CA TRP A 277 -15.97 8.13 -20.29
C TRP A 277 -15.81 7.64 -21.73
N LEU A 278 -16.89 7.64 -22.51
CA LEU A 278 -16.89 7.22 -23.93
C LEU A 278 -16.06 8.17 -24.79
N ALA A 279 -16.03 9.47 -24.47
CA ALA A 279 -15.15 10.45 -25.09
C ALA A 279 -13.68 10.35 -24.60
N LYS A 280 -13.37 9.36 -23.75
CA LYS A 280 -12.08 9.14 -23.12
C LYS A 280 -11.59 10.29 -22.21
N GLU A 281 -12.50 11.14 -21.72
CA GLU A 281 -12.24 12.30 -20.85
C GLU A 281 -12.24 11.94 -19.34
N VAL A 282 -11.86 10.70 -19.02
CA VAL A 282 -11.68 10.28 -17.63
C VAL A 282 -10.56 11.11 -16.99
N PRO A 283 -10.80 11.75 -15.82
CA PRO A 283 -9.76 12.50 -15.13
C PRO A 283 -8.67 11.55 -14.63
N SER A 284 -7.46 12.09 -14.46
CA SER A 284 -6.37 11.34 -13.85
C SER A 284 -6.78 10.82 -12.46
N PRO A 285 -6.33 9.62 -12.04
CA PRO A 285 -6.60 9.13 -10.69
C PRO A 285 -6.21 10.16 -9.62
N GLY A 286 -7.06 10.34 -8.61
CA GLY A 286 -6.85 11.33 -7.55
C GLY A 286 -7.29 12.76 -7.91
N VAL A 287 -7.57 13.06 -9.18
CA VAL A 287 -8.12 14.37 -9.58
C VAL A 287 -9.65 14.28 -9.63
N THR A 288 -10.33 14.99 -8.74
CA THR A 288 -11.80 15.11 -8.81
C THR A 288 -12.19 16.39 -9.58
N PRO A 289 -13.34 16.39 -10.30
CA PRO A 289 -13.86 17.60 -10.92
C PRO A 289 -14.12 18.75 -9.94
N GLU A 290 -14.41 18.41 -8.67
CA GLU A 290 -14.71 19.37 -7.60
C GLU A 290 -13.43 20.03 -7.06
N THR A 291 -12.32 19.29 -6.99
CA THR A 291 -11.05 19.82 -6.49
C THR A 291 -10.30 20.59 -7.57
N GLY A 292 -10.40 20.16 -8.85
CA GLY A 292 -9.50 20.63 -9.90
C GLY A 292 -8.02 20.47 -9.50
N ARG A 293 -7.07 20.88 -10.34
CA ARG A 293 -5.72 21.22 -9.86
C ARG A 293 -5.76 22.66 -9.37
N LYS A 294 -6.54 22.98 -8.34
CA LYS A 294 -6.46 24.32 -7.74
C LYS A 294 -5.16 24.40 -6.97
N TRP A 295 -4.26 25.25 -7.45
CA TRP A 295 -3.06 25.58 -6.71
C TRP A 295 -3.49 26.24 -5.40
N LEU A 296 -3.21 25.58 -4.28
CA LEU A 296 -3.07 26.30 -3.04
C LEU A 296 -1.72 27.00 -3.16
N GLU A 297 -1.71 28.33 -3.02
CA GLU A 297 -0.43 29.05 -2.98
C GLU A 297 0.48 28.35 -1.96
N PRO A 298 1.75 28.11 -2.29
CA PRO A 298 2.69 27.42 -1.42
C PRO A 298 2.66 28.15 -0.10
N VAL A 299 2.13 27.47 0.90
CA VAL A 299 2.05 28.00 2.24
C VAL A 299 3.47 28.36 2.64
N ALA A 300 3.65 29.55 3.24
CA ALA A 300 4.94 29.98 3.77
C ALA A 300 5.58 28.81 4.54
N VAL A 301 6.91 28.64 4.43
CA VAL A 301 7.64 27.54 5.07
C VAL A 301 7.14 27.37 6.50
N GLU A 302 6.36 26.32 6.72
CA GLU A 302 5.83 26.05 8.05
C GLU A 302 6.86 25.21 8.77
N ARG A 303 7.47 25.80 9.79
CA ARG A 303 8.47 25.14 10.62
C ARG A 303 7.82 24.63 11.89
N TYR A 304 7.83 23.31 12.07
CA TYR A 304 7.60 22.71 13.37
C TYR A 304 8.91 22.70 14.17
N ARG A 305 8.87 23.09 15.44
CA ARG A 305 9.98 22.99 16.38
C ARG A 305 9.53 22.25 17.63
N ARG A 306 10.33 21.27 18.04
CA ARG A 306 10.10 20.49 19.26
C ARG A 306 10.74 21.21 20.45
N ASP A 307 9.96 21.47 21.50
CA ASP A 307 10.40 22.25 22.68
C ASP A 307 10.88 21.40 23.86
N ASP A 308 10.73 20.06 23.80
CA ASP A 308 10.98 19.16 24.94
C ASP A 308 12.45 18.69 25.11
N GLY A 309 13.38 19.23 24.32
CA GLY A 309 14.81 18.89 24.38
C GLY A 309 15.19 17.48 23.94
N LYS A 310 14.23 16.61 23.57
CA LYS A 310 14.46 15.25 23.06
C LYS A 310 14.60 15.22 21.53
N SER A 311 15.29 16.21 20.98
CA SER A 311 15.43 16.38 19.53
C SER A 311 16.28 15.28 18.90
N GLY A 312 15.96 14.90 17.66
CA GLY A 312 16.85 14.07 16.84
C GLY A 312 18.25 14.71 16.73
N GLY A 313 19.31 13.91 16.91
CA GLY A 313 20.69 14.37 16.87
C GLY A 313 21.40 14.17 15.52
N GLY A 314 20.71 13.58 14.53
CA GLY A 314 21.30 13.25 13.23
C GLY A 314 21.53 14.46 12.33
N LYS A 315 22.30 14.25 11.25
CA LYS A 315 22.45 15.21 10.13
C LYS A 315 21.07 15.63 9.59
N PRO A 316 20.92 16.85 9.04
CA PRO A 316 19.70 17.23 8.34
C PRO A 316 19.29 16.21 7.28
N LEU A 317 17.98 16.00 7.10
CA LEU A 317 17.43 15.03 6.15
C LEU A 317 16.43 15.71 5.21
N ALA A 318 16.66 15.64 3.91
CA ALA A 318 15.70 16.00 2.87
C ALA A 318 15.02 14.74 2.32
N LEU A 319 13.69 14.79 2.21
CA LEU A 319 12.88 13.68 1.70
C LEU A 319 11.52 14.19 1.22
N CYS A 320 10.85 13.40 0.40
CA CYS A 320 9.48 13.70 -0.04
C CYS A 320 8.43 12.97 0.81
N LEU A 321 7.19 13.46 0.77
CA LEU A 321 6.00 12.78 1.26
C LEU A 321 5.27 12.15 0.07
N GLY A 322 5.15 10.82 0.08
CA GLY A 322 4.30 10.11 -0.88
C GLY A 322 2.86 9.95 -0.39
N ASN A 323 1.98 9.42 -1.25
CA ASN A 323 0.60 9.04 -0.87
C ASN A 323 0.56 8.04 0.30
N ASP A 324 1.63 7.26 0.47
CA ASP A 324 1.85 6.40 1.62
C ASP A 324 2.99 6.98 2.49
N PRO A 325 2.66 7.57 3.66
CA PRO A 325 3.65 8.13 4.57
C PRO A 325 4.60 7.12 5.22
N SER A 326 4.35 5.81 5.15
CA SER A 326 5.13 4.82 5.90
C SER A 326 6.63 4.88 5.58
N GLY A 327 6.99 5.11 4.31
CA GLY A 327 8.38 5.34 3.92
C GLY A 327 8.97 6.58 4.60
N THR A 328 8.26 7.72 4.52
CA THR A 328 8.66 8.97 5.18
C THR A 328 8.84 8.78 6.69
N LEU A 329 7.90 8.11 7.37
CA LEU A 329 7.96 7.89 8.81
C LEU A 329 9.14 7.00 9.22
N ILE A 330 9.41 5.94 8.46
CA ILE A 330 10.58 5.08 8.68
C ILE A 330 11.87 5.88 8.47
N SER A 331 11.97 6.71 7.43
CA SER A 331 13.14 7.57 7.21
C SER A 331 13.39 8.51 8.38
N LEU A 332 12.36 9.22 8.85
CA LEU A 332 12.47 10.12 10.00
C LEU A 332 12.91 9.38 11.27
N CYS A 333 12.34 8.21 11.54
CA CYS A 333 12.67 7.41 12.72
C CYS A 333 14.05 6.75 12.65
N THR A 334 14.49 6.35 11.46
CA THR A 334 15.79 5.70 11.22
C THR A 334 16.93 6.71 11.28
N HIS A 335 16.74 7.90 10.70
CA HIS A 335 17.79 8.91 10.63
C HIS A 335 17.82 9.84 11.84
N GLN A 336 16.70 9.99 12.54
CA GLN A 336 16.51 10.87 13.70
C GLN A 336 17.12 12.26 13.50
N PRO A 337 16.77 12.97 12.41
CA PRO A 337 17.45 14.18 12.01
C PRO A 337 17.18 15.34 12.98
N ARG A 338 18.17 16.21 13.17
CA ARG A 338 17.97 17.50 13.89
C ARG A 338 17.02 18.44 13.14
N ARG A 339 16.99 18.33 11.81
CA ARG A 339 16.12 19.07 10.91
C ARG A 339 15.71 18.17 9.75
N ALA A 340 14.42 18.04 9.50
CA ALA A 340 13.88 17.40 8.32
C ALA A 340 13.32 18.46 7.37
N ILE A 341 13.61 18.31 6.08
CA ILE A 341 13.07 19.12 4.99
C ILE A 341 12.11 18.19 4.24
N LEU A 342 10.82 18.34 4.52
CA LEU A 342 9.78 17.46 4.01
C LEU A 342 9.08 18.14 2.83
N PHE A 343 9.46 17.73 1.62
CA PHE A 343 8.78 18.15 0.40
C PHE A 343 7.46 17.39 0.24
N TYR A 344 6.39 18.04 -0.18
CA TYR A 344 5.10 17.38 -0.42
C TYR A 344 4.38 17.99 -1.62
N ASP A 345 3.62 17.16 -2.36
CA ASP A 345 2.81 17.64 -3.49
C ASP A 345 1.62 18.46 -2.97
N GLY A 346 1.69 19.77 -3.14
CA GLY A 346 0.65 20.72 -2.74
C GLY A 346 -0.62 20.66 -3.61
N TYR A 347 -0.59 19.91 -4.72
CA TYR A 347 -1.71 19.78 -5.66
C TYR A 347 -2.55 18.52 -5.41
N THR A 348 -2.04 17.56 -4.64
CA THR A 348 -2.73 16.30 -4.34
C THR A 348 -3.36 16.40 -2.95
N PRO A 349 -4.70 16.51 -2.82
CA PRO A 349 -5.36 16.75 -1.53
C PRO A 349 -5.02 15.72 -0.45
N GLU A 350 -4.92 14.44 -0.84
CA GLU A 350 -4.55 13.36 0.08
C GLU A 350 -3.13 13.56 0.66
N ILE A 351 -2.17 14.03 -0.15
CA ILE A 351 -0.81 14.32 0.34
C ILE A 351 -0.82 15.54 1.28
N VAL A 352 -1.59 16.58 0.96
CA VAL A 352 -1.74 17.77 1.81
C VAL A 352 -2.34 17.40 3.17
N GLU A 353 -3.38 16.55 3.19
CA GLU A 353 -3.98 16.02 4.42
C GLU A 353 -2.95 15.25 5.24
N LYS A 354 -2.16 14.37 4.61
CA LYS A 354 -1.09 13.62 5.29
C LYS A 354 0.03 14.51 5.82
N ALA A 355 0.40 15.57 5.10
CA ALA A 355 1.35 16.56 5.62
C ALA A 355 0.79 17.24 6.88
N GLY A 356 -0.52 17.56 6.89
CA GLY A 356 -1.22 18.09 8.06
C GLY A 356 -1.23 17.13 9.25
N GLU A 357 -1.50 15.84 9.04
CA GLU A 357 -1.45 14.83 10.12
C GLU A 357 -0.03 14.62 10.63
N ILE A 358 1.00 14.57 9.76
CA ILE A 358 2.41 14.53 10.22
C ILE A 358 2.73 15.75 11.07
N ARG A 359 2.28 16.95 10.67
CA ARG A 359 2.51 18.18 11.43
C ARG A 359 1.86 18.13 12.81
N LYS A 360 0.60 17.70 12.87
CA LYS A 360 -0.16 17.54 14.12
C LYS A 360 0.51 16.56 15.09
N TRP A 361 1.08 15.47 14.57
CA TRP A 361 1.72 14.41 15.36
C TRP A 361 3.25 14.47 15.39
N ALA A 362 3.85 15.53 14.84
CA ALA A 362 5.30 15.75 14.84
C ALA A 362 5.96 15.68 16.24
N PRO A 363 5.31 16.09 17.35
CA PRO A 363 5.86 15.91 18.70
C PRO A 363 6.17 14.46 19.07
N ARG A 364 5.55 13.47 18.42
CA ARG A 364 5.80 12.04 18.67
C ARG A 364 6.92 11.47 17.80
N LEU A 365 7.37 12.21 16.77
CA LEU A 365 8.45 11.77 15.88
C LEU A 365 9.82 12.15 16.44
N PRO A 366 10.86 11.32 16.27
CA PRO A 366 12.21 11.57 16.79
C PRO A 366 12.99 12.58 15.91
N VAL A 367 12.41 13.75 15.68
CA VAL A 367 12.91 14.80 14.79
C VAL A 367 12.99 16.10 15.58
N GLY A 368 14.07 16.88 15.40
CA GLY A 368 14.21 18.18 16.07
C GLY A 368 13.28 19.26 15.49
N THR A 369 13.36 19.47 14.19
CA THR A 369 12.52 20.43 13.44
C THR A 369 12.07 19.81 12.11
N ILE A 370 10.88 20.20 11.63
CA ILE A 370 10.38 19.79 10.31
C ILE A 370 9.99 21.05 9.53
N ASP A 371 10.66 21.27 8.40
CA ASP A 371 10.31 22.30 7.42
C ASP A 371 9.42 21.66 6.34
N PHE A 372 8.15 22.07 6.27
CA PHE A 372 7.21 21.57 5.26
C PHE A 372 7.27 22.45 4.02
N ILE A 373 7.69 21.87 2.88
CA ILE A 373 7.89 22.61 1.63
C ILE A 373 6.95 22.06 0.54
N ALA A 374 5.99 22.86 0.10
CA ALA A 374 5.11 22.47 -0.99
C ALA A 374 5.87 22.44 -2.33
N THR A 375 5.64 21.41 -3.13
CA THR A 375 6.10 21.22 -4.51
C THR A 375 4.97 20.59 -5.33
N ASP A 376 5.27 20.05 -6.51
CA ASP A 376 4.37 19.20 -7.29
C ASP A 376 4.84 17.74 -7.32
N HIS A 377 4.03 16.88 -7.92
CA HIS A 377 4.39 15.48 -8.19
C HIS A 377 5.62 15.30 -9.10
N LEU A 378 6.12 16.37 -9.75
CA LEU A 378 7.32 16.36 -10.58
C LEU A 378 8.58 16.78 -9.79
N GLY A 379 8.41 17.31 -8.57
CA GLY A 379 9.51 17.79 -7.73
C GLY A 379 10.07 19.14 -8.17
N ARG A 380 9.29 19.96 -8.88
CA ARG A 380 9.76 21.28 -9.34
C ARG A 380 10.21 22.15 -8.17
N GLY A 381 11.37 22.78 -8.33
CA GLY A 381 11.93 23.68 -7.33
C GLY A 381 12.70 23.00 -6.20
N ILE A 382 12.67 21.66 -6.07
CA ILE A 382 13.44 20.93 -5.05
C ILE A 382 14.93 21.24 -5.17
N ARG A 383 15.50 21.17 -6.39
CA ARG A 383 16.93 21.43 -6.64
C ARG A 383 17.34 22.83 -6.23
N ARG A 384 16.56 23.83 -6.66
CA ARG A 384 16.77 25.25 -6.34
C ARG A 384 16.67 25.53 -4.84
N TRP A 385 15.78 24.81 -4.16
CA TRP A 385 15.64 24.95 -2.71
C TRP A 385 16.86 24.37 -2.00
N LEU A 386 17.26 23.13 -2.33
CA LEU A 386 18.40 22.46 -1.72
C LEU A 386 19.74 23.11 -2.06
N SER A 387 19.87 23.76 -3.22
CA SER A 387 21.10 24.48 -3.58
C SER A 387 21.39 25.70 -2.70
N ARG A 388 20.43 26.15 -1.89
CA ARG A 388 20.58 27.25 -0.93
C ARG A 388 21.02 26.79 0.45
N GLU A 389 21.12 25.48 0.65
CA GLU A 389 21.52 24.91 1.93
C GLU A 389 23.04 24.86 2.03
N ASP A 390 23.57 25.44 3.11
CA ASP A 390 25.02 25.51 3.38
C ASP A 390 25.53 24.32 4.20
N GLU A 391 24.62 23.50 4.73
CA GLU A 391 24.95 22.33 5.54
C GLU A 391 24.99 21.05 4.70
N GLU A 392 25.77 20.06 5.14
CA GLU A 392 25.75 18.73 4.54
C GLU A 392 24.42 18.02 4.89
N ILE A 393 23.60 17.75 3.88
CA ILE A 393 22.28 17.14 4.02
C ILE A 393 22.33 15.67 3.59
N ARG A 394 21.59 14.81 4.30
CA ARG A 394 21.25 13.46 3.81
C ARG A 394 19.96 13.54 3.00
N VAL A 395 19.88 12.77 1.92
CA VAL A 395 18.72 12.79 1.03
C VAL A 395 18.13 11.39 0.94
N ASP A 396 16.94 11.16 1.47
CA ASP A 396 16.25 9.87 1.31
C ASP A 396 15.36 9.90 0.06
N ILE A 397 15.69 9.05 -0.92
CA ILE A 397 15.01 8.99 -2.22
C ILE A 397 13.84 7.99 -2.25
N THR A 398 13.57 7.30 -1.13
CA THR A 398 12.55 6.24 -1.06
C THR A 398 11.12 6.77 -1.13
N PRO A 399 10.74 7.80 -0.34
CA PRO A 399 9.37 8.31 -0.39
C PRO A 399 9.21 9.34 -1.52
N GLY A 400 7.96 9.53 -1.96
CA GLY A 400 7.61 10.42 -3.07
C GLY A 400 7.56 9.73 -4.44
N THR A 401 7.38 10.54 -5.48
CA THR A 401 7.38 10.08 -6.88
C THR A 401 8.80 9.88 -7.40
N LYS A 402 8.95 9.21 -8.54
CA LYS A 402 10.27 9.06 -9.18
C LYS A 402 10.85 10.38 -9.66
N ALA A 403 10.01 11.28 -10.15
CA ALA A 403 10.42 12.62 -10.55
C ALA A 403 11.00 13.41 -9.37
N GLN A 404 10.34 13.33 -8.22
CA GLN A 404 10.86 13.86 -6.96
C GLN A 404 12.18 13.19 -6.55
N SER A 405 12.31 11.86 -6.67
CA SER A 405 13.57 11.15 -6.42
C SER A 405 14.70 11.61 -7.34
N VAL A 406 14.42 11.88 -8.63
CA VAL A 406 15.41 12.44 -9.57
C VAL A 406 15.80 13.86 -9.15
N ALA A 407 14.82 14.71 -8.82
CA ALA A 407 15.08 16.07 -8.36
C ALA A 407 15.94 16.11 -7.08
N LEU A 408 15.67 15.20 -6.15
CA LEU A 408 16.49 14.98 -4.95
C LEU A 408 17.89 14.45 -5.28
N ALA A 409 18.01 13.44 -6.15
CA ALA A 409 19.27 12.78 -6.49
C ALA A 409 20.23 13.66 -7.31
N THR A 410 19.69 14.64 -8.03
CA THR A 410 20.45 15.59 -8.85
C THR A 410 20.57 16.97 -8.18
N ALA A 411 20.05 17.12 -6.97
CA ALA A 411 20.31 18.31 -6.18
C ALA A 411 21.79 18.33 -5.77
N PRO A 412 22.44 19.51 -5.80
CA PRO A 412 23.84 19.61 -5.41
C PRO A 412 23.93 19.38 -3.91
N ARG A 413 24.94 18.60 -3.50
CA ARG A 413 25.31 18.34 -2.10
C ARG A 413 24.31 17.45 -1.37
N GLY A 414 24.73 16.22 -1.13
CA GLY A 414 24.10 15.36 -0.13
C GLY A 414 24.48 13.91 -0.31
N GLU A 415 24.52 13.20 0.81
CA GLU A 415 24.64 11.75 0.79
C GLU A 415 23.27 11.18 0.45
N LEU A 416 23.16 10.47 -0.68
CA LEU A 416 21.91 9.83 -1.08
C LEU A 416 21.69 8.55 -0.27
N TRP A 417 20.50 8.37 0.28
CA TRP A 417 20.08 7.23 1.08
C TRP A 417 18.82 6.60 0.50
N THR A 418 18.68 5.29 0.69
CA THR A 418 17.45 4.56 0.38
C THR A 418 17.11 3.58 1.50
N LEU A 419 15.82 3.41 1.77
CA LEU A 419 15.32 2.37 2.66
C LEU A 419 15.25 1.05 1.90
N ARG A 420 16.03 0.07 2.35
CA ARG A 420 15.92 -1.33 1.97
C ARG A 420 15.01 -2.04 2.95
N ASN A 421 13.71 -1.77 2.85
CA ASN A 421 12.70 -2.39 3.72
C ASN A 421 12.79 -3.91 3.70
N ASP A 422 13.09 -4.47 2.52
CA ASP A 422 13.42 -5.87 2.30
C ASP A 422 14.57 -6.36 3.17
N LEU A 423 15.64 -5.58 3.27
CA LEU A 423 16.83 -5.97 4.01
C LEU A 423 16.85 -5.48 5.47
N GLY A 424 15.88 -4.64 5.86
CA GLY A 424 15.75 -4.12 7.22
C GLY A 424 16.76 -3.03 7.57
N TYR A 425 17.37 -2.38 6.57
CA TYR A 425 18.25 -1.23 6.79
C TYR A 425 18.02 -0.12 5.77
N ALA A 426 18.43 1.10 6.09
CA ALA A 426 18.71 2.16 5.14
C ALA A 426 20.18 2.04 4.72
N GLU A 427 20.49 2.32 3.45
CA GLU A 427 21.86 2.31 2.93
C GLU A 427 22.16 3.57 2.13
N ALA A 428 23.40 4.04 2.22
CA ALA A 428 23.93 5.08 1.35
C ALA A 428 24.08 4.53 -0.08
N LEU A 429 23.54 5.24 -1.06
CA LEU A 429 23.40 4.77 -2.45
C LEU A 429 24.75 4.60 -3.16
N LEU A 430 25.69 5.49 -2.86
CA LEU A 430 27.06 5.51 -3.40
C LEU A 430 28.11 5.20 -2.32
N GLY A 431 27.66 4.92 -1.09
CA GLY A 431 28.52 4.67 0.07
C GLY A 431 28.41 3.24 0.57
N SER A 432 29.10 2.94 1.66
CA SER A 432 29.02 1.65 2.35
C SER A 432 28.21 1.71 3.66
N GLU A 433 27.80 2.91 4.09
CA GLU A 433 27.08 3.11 5.35
C GLU A 433 25.70 2.43 5.32
N LYS A 434 25.34 1.83 6.45
CA LYS A 434 24.04 1.19 6.68
C LYS A 434 23.49 1.54 8.05
N LYS A 435 22.17 1.66 8.15
CA LYS A 435 21.45 1.89 9.41
C LYS A 435 20.27 0.95 9.52
N SER A 436 20.12 0.23 10.63
CA SER A 436 18.92 -0.58 10.85
C SER A 436 17.67 0.30 10.78
N LEU A 437 16.62 -0.19 10.11
CA LEU A 437 15.37 0.55 10.02
C LEU A 437 14.69 0.61 11.38
N ILE A 438 14.14 1.78 11.67
CA ILE A 438 13.33 2.05 12.86
C ILE A 438 11.99 2.57 12.34
N ALA A 439 10.88 1.97 12.79
CA ALA A 439 9.54 2.49 12.52
C ALA A 439 9.08 3.41 13.66
N SER A 440 8.04 4.19 13.38
CA SER A 440 7.32 4.93 14.43
C SER A 440 6.60 3.95 15.38
N ASP A 441 6.24 4.40 16.58
CA ASP A 441 5.37 3.61 17.46
C ASP A 441 4.00 3.37 16.81
N LEU A 442 3.32 2.31 17.23
CA LEU A 442 2.10 1.82 16.61
C LEU A 442 0.99 2.87 16.60
N LEU A 443 0.83 3.62 17.68
CA LEU A 443 -0.22 4.63 17.78
C LEU A 443 0.11 5.86 16.92
N THR A 444 1.36 6.32 16.90
CA THR A 444 1.80 7.39 15.99
C THR A 444 1.60 6.99 14.52
N GLN A 445 1.94 5.75 14.16
CA GLN A 445 1.65 5.21 12.83
C GLN A 445 0.14 5.24 12.55
N ALA A 446 -0.69 4.76 13.46
CA ALA A 446 -2.14 4.74 13.31
C ALA A 446 -2.72 6.15 13.13
N TRP A 447 -2.31 7.12 13.95
CA TRP A 447 -2.82 8.48 13.87
C TRP A 447 -2.47 9.17 12.54
N ILE A 448 -1.22 9.04 12.08
CA ILE A 448 -0.79 9.68 10.83
C ILE A 448 -1.40 8.96 9.61
N MET A 449 -1.47 7.63 9.64
CA MET A 449 -1.89 6.84 8.49
C MET A 449 -3.41 6.65 8.40
N ALA A 450 -4.08 6.38 9.52
CA ALA A 450 -5.50 6.07 9.59
C ALA A 450 -6.38 7.27 10.01
N GLY A 451 -5.80 8.31 10.60
CA GLY A 451 -6.54 9.44 11.16
C GLY A 451 -6.95 9.19 12.62
N GLU A 452 -8.23 9.35 12.93
CA GLU A 452 -8.70 9.29 14.32
C GLU A 452 -8.68 7.85 14.88
N VAL A 453 -7.97 7.63 15.98
CA VAL A 453 -8.06 6.39 16.78
C VAL A 453 -9.15 6.60 17.82
N VAL A 454 -10.26 5.88 17.67
CA VAL A 454 -11.45 5.98 18.56
C VAL A 454 -11.23 5.17 19.83
N ASP A 455 -10.58 4.03 19.69
CA ASP A 455 -10.21 3.13 20.78
C ASP A 455 -8.83 2.55 20.46
N GLU A 456 -7.88 2.73 21.36
CA GLU A 456 -6.52 2.21 21.18
C GLU A 456 -6.49 0.68 21.29
N GLY A 457 -7.50 0.07 21.89
CA GLY A 457 -7.53 -1.35 22.21
C GLY A 457 -6.64 -1.71 23.41
N MET A 458 -6.59 -3.00 23.75
CA MET A 458 -5.81 -3.52 24.87
C MET A 458 -4.32 -3.64 24.51
N SER A 459 -3.46 -3.09 25.35
CA SER A 459 -2.00 -3.17 25.26
C SER A 459 -1.41 -4.50 25.77
N ALA A 460 -0.13 -4.76 25.46
CA ALA A 460 0.59 -5.92 26.01
C ALA A 460 0.59 -5.95 27.55
N SER A 461 0.74 -4.79 28.21
CA SER A 461 0.71 -4.70 29.67
C SER A 461 -0.65 -5.02 30.27
N GLU A 462 -1.74 -4.74 29.57
CA GLU A 462 -3.08 -5.10 30.02
C GLU A 462 -3.35 -6.61 29.80
N LEU A 463 -2.77 -7.21 28.76
CA LEU A 463 -2.87 -8.64 28.52
C LEU A 463 -2.32 -9.48 29.69
N GLU A 464 -1.35 -8.97 30.45
CA GLU A 464 -0.82 -9.63 31.66
C GLU A 464 -1.92 -9.97 32.69
N ALA A 465 -2.97 -9.15 32.81
CA ALA A 465 -4.01 -9.41 33.81
C ALA A 465 -4.97 -10.57 33.41
N VAL A 466 -4.95 -10.98 32.14
CA VAL A 466 -5.67 -12.15 31.60
C VAL A 466 -4.97 -13.47 31.94
N ASN A 467 -3.75 -13.42 32.50
CA ASN A 467 -2.83 -14.53 32.70
C ASN A 467 -2.29 -15.11 31.36
N PRO A 468 -1.20 -14.56 30.82
CA PRO A 468 -0.53 -15.04 29.62
C PRO A 468 -0.18 -16.53 29.63
N ARG A 469 0.15 -17.09 30.81
CA ARG A 469 0.47 -18.52 30.93
C ARG A 469 -0.76 -19.38 30.70
N MET A 470 -1.92 -18.97 31.21
CA MET A 470 -3.20 -19.63 30.90
C MET A 470 -3.47 -19.60 29.39
N LEU A 471 -3.24 -18.46 28.72
CA LEU A 471 -3.40 -18.35 27.26
C LEU A 471 -2.42 -19.25 26.50
N ASP A 472 -1.16 -19.36 26.95
CA ASP A 472 -0.16 -20.25 26.38
C ASP A 472 -0.62 -21.72 26.47
N LEU A 473 -1.07 -22.16 27.66
CA LEU A 473 -1.59 -23.53 27.87
C LEU A 473 -2.86 -23.79 27.05
N LEU A 474 -3.78 -22.82 26.98
CA LEU A 474 -4.99 -22.92 26.18
C LEU A 474 -4.66 -23.12 24.70
N GLY A 475 -3.70 -22.35 24.16
CA GLY A 475 -3.24 -22.51 22.78
C GLY A 475 -2.71 -23.92 22.49
N ARG A 476 -1.88 -24.46 23.39
CA ARG A 476 -1.32 -25.82 23.26
C ARG A 476 -2.39 -26.90 23.32
N PHE A 477 -3.30 -26.79 24.28
CA PHE A 477 -4.44 -27.70 24.39
C PHE A 477 -5.27 -27.72 23.10
N LEU A 478 -5.58 -26.54 22.55
CA LEU A 478 -6.32 -26.42 21.28
C LEU A 478 -5.54 -26.98 20.09
N ALA A 479 -4.23 -26.77 20.04
CA ALA A 479 -3.38 -27.34 18.99
C ALA A 479 -3.33 -28.87 19.04
N ALA A 480 -3.27 -29.45 20.24
CA ALA A 480 -3.30 -30.89 20.45
C ALA A 480 -4.67 -31.48 20.08
N ASP A 481 -5.77 -30.90 20.57
CA ASP A 481 -7.14 -31.33 20.26
C ASP A 481 -7.46 -31.26 18.76
N LEU A 482 -7.11 -30.17 18.09
CA LEU A 482 -7.30 -30.07 16.64
C LEU A 482 -6.44 -31.05 15.86
N SER A 483 -5.26 -31.41 16.40
CA SER A 483 -4.40 -32.37 15.74
C SER A 483 -4.93 -33.79 15.80
N THR A 484 -5.56 -34.20 16.90
CA THR A 484 -6.21 -35.52 16.99
C THR A 484 -7.48 -35.60 16.13
N LYS A 485 -8.17 -34.47 15.95
CA LYS A 485 -9.37 -34.38 15.11
C LYS A 485 -9.07 -34.30 13.60
N ALA A 486 -7.88 -33.85 13.21
CA ALA A 486 -7.53 -33.67 11.81
C ALA A 486 -7.67 -34.96 10.97
N ASP A 487 -7.46 -36.12 11.60
CA ASP A 487 -7.56 -37.43 10.93
C ASP A 487 -9.00 -37.99 10.90
N LEU A 488 -9.91 -37.43 11.70
CA LEU A 488 -11.23 -38.02 11.99
C LEU A 488 -12.42 -37.13 11.63
N SER A 489 -12.21 -35.83 11.49
CA SER A 489 -13.29 -34.84 11.39
C SER A 489 -13.38 -34.19 10.02
N THR A 490 -14.58 -33.70 9.71
CA THR A 490 -14.78 -32.88 8.52
C THR A 490 -14.17 -31.49 8.75
N LYS A 491 -13.70 -30.84 7.67
CA LYS A 491 -13.16 -29.46 7.73
C LYS A 491 -14.12 -28.48 8.42
N GLU A 492 -15.43 -28.68 8.30
CA GLU A 492 -16.45 -27.83 8.91
C GLU A 492 -16.51 -27.94 10.44
N GLU A 493 -16.19 -29.10 11.01
CA GLU A 493 -16.17 -29.32 12.45
C GLU A 493 -14.98 -28.61 13.09
N MET A 494 -13.79 -28.72 12.48
CA MET A 494 -12.57 -28.04 12.93
C MET A 494 -12.70 -26.51 12.89
N GLU A 495 -13.43 -25.96 11.92
CA GLU A 495 -13.64 -24.52 11.80
C GLU A 495 -14.72 -23.97 12.77
N SER A 496 -15.49 -24.83 13.44
CA SER A 496 -16.63 -24.45 14.26
C SER A 496 -16.34 -24.19 15.74
N ILE A 497 -15.06 -24.19 16.13
CA ILE A 497 -14.66 -23.96 17.53
C ILE A 497 -15.21 -22.61 18.03
N SER A 498 -15.91 -22.68 19.15
CA SER A 498 -16.43 -21.55 19.91
C SER A 498 -16.03 -21.71 21.37
N LEU A 499 -15.97 -20.61 22.13
CA LEU A 499 -15.63 -20.68 23.55
C LEU A 499 -16.58 -21.61 24.33
N SER A 500 -17.88 -21.60 24.00
CA SER A 500 -18.85 -22.53 24.58
C SER A 500 -18.56 -24.00 24.24
N GLY A 501 -17.99 -24.26 23.06
CA GLY A 501 -17.55 -25.60 22.67
C GLY A 501 -16.31 -26.09 23.42
N LEU A 502 -15.59 -25.18 24.10
CA LEU A 502 -14.43 -25.50 24.95
C LEU A 502 -14.80 -25.88 26.39
N ARG A 503 -16.10 -25.84 26.72
CA ARG A 503 -16.56 -26.09 28.08
C ARG A 503 -16.37 -27.56 28.44
N ASP A 504 -15.57 -27.80 29.48
CA ASP A 504 -15.30 -29.12 30.06
C ASP A 504 -14.67 -30.10 29.04
N MET A 505 -13.85 -29.58 28.14
CA MET A 505 -13.08 -30.41 27.20
C MET A 505 -11.92 -31.10 27.92
N SER A 506 -11.69 -32.37 27.57
CA SER A 506 -10.57 -33.17 28.09
C SER A 506 -9.84 -33.90 26.98
N LEU A 507 -8.51 -33.93 27.02
CA LEU A 507 -7.64 -34.68 26.15
C LEU A 507 -6.69 -35.51 27.03
N GLY A 508 -7.08 -36.75 27.34
CA GLY A 508 -6.34 -37.56 28.32
C GLY A 508 -6.40 -36.94 29.72
N SER A 509 -5.24 -36.61 30.29
CA SER A 509 -5.11 -35.90 31.58
C SER A 509 -5.28 -34.38 31.48
N ASP A 510 -5.25 -33.83 30.26
CA ASP A 510 -5.30 -32.40 30.03
C ASP A 510 -6.75 -31.97 29.93
N PHE A 511 -7.09 -30.79 30.43
CA PHE A 511 -8.46 -30.30 30.38
C PHE A 511 -8.55 -28.78 30.32
N VAL A 512 -9.68 -28.32 29.79
CA VAL A 512 -10.12 -26.93 29.86
C VAL A 512 -11.49 -26.89 30.51
N LYS A 513 -11.61 -26.18 31.64
CA LYS A 513 -12.88 -25.92 32.31
C LYS A 513 -13.23 -24.45 32.21
N ILE A 514 -14.48 -24.18 31.84
CA ILE A 514 -15.01 -22.82 31.74
C ILE A 514 -16.12 -22.67 32.75
N GLY A 515 -15.85 -21.89 33.79
CA GLY A 515 -16.78 -21.65 34.89
C GLY A 515 -17.98 -20.80 34.50
N PRO A 516 -18.86 -20.49 35.46
CA PRO A 516 -20.00 -19.62 35.22
C PRO A 516 -19.57 -18.19 34.90
N SER A 517 -20.39 -17.47 34.14
CA SER A 517 -20.14 -16.05 33.87
C SER A 517 -20.17 -15.24 35.16
N MET A 518 -19.18 -14.36 35.32
CA MET A 518 -19.07 -13.47 36.47
C MET A 518 -19.38 -12.04 36.05
N THR A 519 -20.15 -11.34 36.89
CA THR A 519 -20.43 -9.90 36.76
C THR A 519 -19.64 -9.04 37.74
N THR A 520 -19.08 -9.65 38.79
CA THR A 520 -18.23 -9.00 39.80
C THR A 520 -16.80 -9.51 39.67
N PHE A 521 -15.83 -8.61 39.60
CA PHE A 521 -14.42 -8.97 39.44
C PHE A 521 -13.73 -9.15 40.80
N PRO A 522 -12.66 -9.96 40.87
CA PRO A 522 -11.78 -9.96 42.03
C PRO A 522 -11.20 -8.55 42.26
N GLU A 523 -11.11 -8.12 43.52
CA GLU A 523 -10.55 -6.82 43.91
C GLU A 523 -9.19 -6.58 43.23
N GLY A 524 -9.00 -5.39 42.64
CA GLY A 524 -7.76 -5.00 41.95
C GLY A 524 -7.70 -5.29 40.44
N LYS A 525 -8.66 -6.03 39.86
CA LYS A 525 -8.76 -6.23 38.39
C LYS A 525 -9.91 -5.47 37.71
N GLU A 526 -10.69 -4.72 38.48
CA GLU A 526 -11.91 -4.04 38.04
C GLU A 526 -11.64 -2.99 36.95
N GLN A 527 -10.62 -2.15 37.11
CA GLN A 527 -10.37 -1.05 36.17
C GLN A 527 -10.03 -1.57 34.77
N MET A 528 -9.27 -2.65 34.66
CA MET A 528 -8.91 -3.23 33.37
C MET A 528 -10.08 -3.97 32.73
N LEU A 529 -10.76 -4.84 33.47
CA LEU A 529 -11.87 -5.62 32.92
C LEU A 529 -13.11 -4.75 32.65
N SER A 530 -13.25 -3.60 33.32
CA SER A 530 -14.26 -2.59 32.99
C SER A 530 -14.09 -2.00 31.59
N ARG A 531 -12.87 -1.94 31.04
CA ARG A 531 -12.62 -1.50 29.65
C ARG A 531 -13.19 -2.47 28.62
N LEU A 532 -13.20 -3.76 28.93
CA LEU A 532 -13.80 -4.75 28.06
C LEU A 532 -15.31 -4.55 27.96
N ALA A 533 -15.97 -4.08 29.03
CA ALA A 533 -17.44 -3.95 29.09
C ALA A 533 -18.19 -5.23 28.67
N LEU A 534 -17.52 -6.39 28.80
CA LEU A 534 -18.02 -7.70 28.40
C LEU A 534 -18.11 -8.62 29.63
N PRO A 535 -19.12 -9.51 29.70
CA PRO A 535 -19.13 -10.59 30.67
C PRO A 535 -17.88 -11.46 30.51
N VAL A 536 -17.22 -11.80 31.61
CA VAL A 536 -16.07 -12.69 31.63
C VAL A 536 -16.43 -14.04 32.26
N VAL A 537 -15.64 -15.06 31.93
CA VAL A 537 -15.71 -16.40 32.52
C VAL A 537 -14.32 -16.78 33.05
N PRO A 538 -14.23 -17.40 34.24
CA PRO A 538 -12.98 -18.00 34.66
C PRO A 538 -12.69 -19.23 33.79
N VAL A 539 -11.44 -19.34 33.36
CA VAL A 539 -10.96 -20.44 32.54
C VAL A 539 -9.81 -21.10 33.27
N GLU A 540 -9.94 -22.41 33.47
CA GLU A 540 -8.95 -23.26 34.10
C GLU A 540 -8.40 -24.19 33.05
N VAL A 541 -7.07 -24.19 32.88
CA VAL A 541 -6.38 -25.03 31.89
C VAL A 541 -5.35 -25.89 32.61
N HIS A 542 -5.40 -27.18 32.32
CA HIS A 542 -4.47 -28.18 32.82
C HIS A 542 -3.75 -28.86 31.64
N ASP A 543 -2.42 -28.85 31.68
CA ASP A 543 -1.50 -29.44 30.69
C ASP A 543 -0.44 -30.24 31.46
N GLU A 544 -0.66 -31.55 31.56
CA GLU A 544 0.10 -32.55 32.31
C GLU A 544 0.39 -32.19 33.78
N LYS A 545 1.39 -31.33 34.00
CA LYS A 545 1.91 -30.89 35.31
C LYS A 545 1.65 -29.42 35.59
N LYS A 546 1.09 -28.69 34.63
CA LYS A 546 0.86 -27.26 34.71
C LYS A 546 -0.62 -27.00 34.85
N HIS A 547 -0.93 -26.08 35.75
CA HIS A 547 -2.28 -25.66 36.05
C HIS A 547 -2.29 -24.14 36.12
N GLU A 548 -3.10 -23.52 35.27
CA GLU A 548 -3.23 -22.07 35.22
C GLU A 548 -4.70 -21.68 35.17
N MET A 549 -5.03 -20.58 35.85
CA MET A 549 -6.38 -20.00 35.88
C MET A 549 -6.32 -18.56 35.39
N GLY A 550 -7.29 -18.17 34.57
CA GLY A 550 -7.43 -16.82 34.05
C GLY A 550 -8.88 -16.47 33.75
N PHE A 551 -9.09 -15.37 33.01
CA PHE A 551 -10.43 -14.87 32.69
C PHE A 551 -10.53 -14.55 31.21
N LEU A 552 -11.53 -15.09 30.52
CA LEU A 552 -11.80 -14.77 29.11
C LEU A 552 -13.15 -14.08 28.95
N PRO A 553 -13.30 -13.15 28.00
CA PRO A 553 -14.60 -12.58 27.67
C PRO A 553 -15.47 -13.62 26.96
N LEU A 554 -16.74 -13.68 27.38
CA LEU A 554 -17.71 -14.66 26.89
C LEU A 554 -18.25 -14.33 25.49
N GLN A 555 -18.23 -13.04 25.11
CA GLN A 555 -18.90 -12.59 23.90
C GLN A 555 -17.99 -12.66 22.66
N GLY A 556 -18.44 -13.40 21.65
CA GLY A 556 -17.85 -13.38 20.31
C GLY A 556 -16.50 -14.08 20.19
N GLY A 557 -15.66 -13.57 19.28
CA GLY A 557 -14.34 -14.10 18.98
C GLY A 557 -13.20 -13.51 19.81
N PHE A 558 -13.48 -12.58 20.74
CA PHE A 558 -12.46 -11.80 21.42
C PHE A 558 -11.50 -12.64 22.27
N TRP A 559 -11.96 -13.77 22.83
CA TRP A 559 -11.07 -14.71 23.53
C TRP A 559 -9.94 -15.21 22.62
N PHE A 560 -10.22 -15.39 21.32
CA PHE A 560 -9.24 -15.82 20.33
C PHE A 560 -8.29 -14.67 19.96
N GLU A 561 -8.79 -13.43 19.93
CA GLU A 561 -7.96 -12.23 19.75
C GLU A 561 -6.93 -12.08 20.88
N LEU A 562 -7.33 -12.35 22.13
CA LEU A 562 -6.43 -12.36 23.29
C LEU A 562 -5.35 -13.44 23.17
N LEU A 563 -5.74 -14.66 22.78
CA LEU A 563 -4.81 -15.77 22.58
C LEU A 563 -3.80 -15.44 21.47
N VAL A 564 -4.28 -14.98 20.32
CA VAL A 564 -3.44 -14.58 19.18
C VAL A 564 -2.53 -13.42 19.57
N GLY A 565 -3.06 -12.40 20.22
CA GLY A 565 -2.27 -11.26 20.71
C GLY A 565 -1.13 -11.72 21.62
N ASN A 566 -1.43 -12.60 22.58
CA ASN A 566 -0.44 -13.18 23.48
C ASN A 566 0.65 -13.95 22.72
N ALA A 567 0.26 -14.84 21.81
CA ALA A 567 1.19 -15.61 21.00
C ALA A 567 2.17 -14.73 20.21
N PHE A 568 1.67 -13.67 19.56
CA PHE A 568 2.51 -12.73 18.83
C PHE A 568 3.46 -11.95 19.76
N HIS A 569 2.96 -11.51 20.93
CA HIS A 569 3.81 -10.86 21.92
C HIS A 569 4.95 -11.79 22.38
N ARG A 570 4.65 -13.06 22.71
CA ARG A 570 5.64 -14.09 23.04
C ARG A 570 6.61 -14.39 21.91
N ALA A 571 6.15 -14.31 20.66
CA ALA A 571 6.99 -14.47 19.47
C ALA A 571 7.96 -13.29 19.24
N GLY A 572 7.90 -12.23 20.03
CA GLY A 572 8.82 -11.09 19.99
C GLY A 572 8.26 -9.84 19.31
N VAL A 573 6.93 -9.75 19.16
CA VAL A 573 6.27 -8.49 18.77
C VAL A 573 6.36 -7.51 19.94
N GLU A 574 7.01 -6.37 19.68
CA GLU A 574 7.42 -5.37 20.67
C GLU A 574 6.24 -4.54 21.18
N GLU A 575 5.37 -4.12 20.27
CA GLU A 575 4.15 -3.37 20.58
C GLU A 575 2.94 -4.13 20.06
N ILE A 576 1.88 -4.20 20.85
CA ILE A 576 0.62 -4.82 20.45
C ILE A 576 -0.58 -4.01 20.92
N ARG A 577 -1.63 -4.02 20.12
CA ARG A 577 -2.97 -3.57 20.48
C ARG A 577 -4.01 -4.58 20.00
N ILE A 578 -4.96 -4.92 20.88
CA ILE A 578 -6.03 -5.89 20.63
C ILE A 578 -7.36 -5.14 20.58
N SER A 579 -8.15 -5.34 19.52
CA SER A 579 -9.41 -4.64 19.24
C SER A 579 -9.26 -3.13 19.13
N MET A 580 -8.29 -2.69 18.33
CA MET A 580 -8.13 -1.27 18.00
C MET A 580 -9.27 -0.82 17.07
N LYS A 581 -9.85 0.37 17.34
CA LYS A 581 -10.92 0.94 16.51
C LYS A 581 -10.51 2.27 15.91
N LEU A 582 -10.66 2.35 14.59
CA LEU A 582 -10.30 3.51 13.78
C LEU A 582 -11.57 4.24 13.34
N GLY A 583 -11.59 5.55 13.58
CA GLY A 583 -12.71 6.45 13.30
C GLY A 583 -12.68 7.01 11.89
N TRP A 584 -13.84 7.44 11.37
CA TRP A 584 -13.86 8.32 10.21
C TRP A 584 -13.27 9.70 10.58
N PRO A 585 -12.63 10.42 9.65
CA PRO A 585 -12.24 11.80 9.89
C PRO A 585 -13.45 12.66 10.33
N PRO A 586 -13.30 13.58 11.30
CA PRO A 586 -14.38 14.42 11.81
C PRO A 586 -15.17 15.16 10.72
N GLU A 587 -14.50 15.60 9.65
CA GLU A 587 -15.11 16.28 8.51
C GLU A 587 -16.09 15.37 7.75
N TYR A 588 -15.74 14.10 7.57
CA TYR A 588 -16.61 13.10 6.95
C TYR A 588 -17.88 12.89 7.78
N LEU A 589 -17.71 12.83 9.10
CA LEU A 589 -18.79 12.68 10.06
C LEU A 589 -19.69 13.91 10.08
N ALA A 590 -19.12 15.11 10.06
CA ALA A 590 -19.84 16.37 9.94
C ALA A 590 -20.68 16.42 8.65
N ARG A 591 -20.11 15.98 7.51
CA ARG A 591 -20.82 15.88 6.23
C ARG A 591 -21.99 14.89 6.29
N ARG A 592 -21.84 13.76 7.00
CA ARG A 592 -22.92 12.79 7.24
C ARG A 592 -23.99 13.34 8.18
N ALA A 593 -23.59 14.02 9.26
CA ALA A 593 -24.48 14.60 10.25
C ALA A 593 -25.37 15.69 9.63
N ARG A 594 -24.81 16.58 8.80
CA ARG A 594 -25.56 17.61 8.06
C ARG A 594 -26.67 17.00 7.18
N LYS A 595 -26.40 15.87 6.53
CA LYS A 595 -27.39 15.15 5.69
C LYS A 595 -28.46 14.41 6.50
N ARG A 596 -28.22 14.15 7.79
CA ARG A 596 -29.12 13.40 8.68
C ARG A 596 -30.01 14.29 9.56
N LYS A 597 -30.07 15.61 9.35
CA LYS A 597 -31.03 16.53 10.00
C LYS A 597 -32.49 16.23 9.61
N ARG A 598 -32.98 15.01 9.91
CA ARG A 598 -34.41 14.72 10.05
C ARG A 598 -34.79 15.00 11.50
N PRO A 599 -35.75 15.89 11.80
CA PRO A 599 -35.92 16.48 13.13
C PRO A 599 -36.38 15.56 14.28
N ASN A 600 -36.61 14.24 14.09
CA ASN A 600 -37.55 13.54 14.97
C ASN A 600 -37.10 12.20 15.59
N THR A 601 -35.82 11.97 15.85
CA THR A 601 -35.39 10.75 16.57
C THR A 601 -34.49 11.06 17.76
N LYS A 602 -35.05 10.98 18.98
CA LYS A 602 -34.33 11.09 20.27
C LYS A 602 -33.56 9.80 20.67
N ARG A 603 -33.46 8.79 19.79
CA ARG A 603 -32.88 7.45 20.09
C ARG A 603 -31.47 7.20 19.52
N ILE A 604 -30.67 8.24 19.26
CA ILE A 604 -29.46 8.13 18.40
C ILE A 604 -28.13 7.99 19.16
N GLY A 605 -28.09 8.05 20.50
CA GLY A 605 -26.81 8.05 21.25
C GLY A 605 -25.90 6.84 21.00
N LYS A 606 -26.43 5.61 21.12
CA LYS A 606 -25.61 4.37 20.96
C LYS A 606 -25.32 4.02 19.49
N LYS A 607 -26.25 4.34 18.59
CA LYS A 607 -26.10 4.11 17.14
C LYS A 607 -25.11 5.08 16.48
N ILE A 608 -24.80 6.18 17.15
CA ILE A 608 -23.83 7.17 16.71
C ILE A 608 -22.39 6.61 16.83
N PHE A 609 -22.05 5.92 17.92
CA PHE A 609 -20.74 5.28 18.11
C PHE A 609 -20.43 4.19 17.07
N GLU A 610 -21.38 3.30 16.78
CA GLU A 610 -21.24 2.32 15.69
C GLU A 610 -21.11 2.98 14.30
N THR A 611 -21.53 4.24 14.15
CA THR A 611 -21.33 4.99 12.89
C THR A 611 -20.02 5.77 12.82
N TYR A 612 -19.28 5.87 13.93
CA TYR A 612 -17.98 6.55 14.01
C TYR A 612 -16.83 5.62 13.60
N THR A 613 -16.87 4.34 13.98
CA THR A 613 -15.87 3.35 13.59
C THR A 613 -16.01 2.97 12.12
N HIS A 614 -14.92 3.06 11.36
CA HIS A 614 -14.86 2.61 9.97
C HIS A 614 -14.15 1.27 9.82
N VAL A 615 -13.17 1.00 10.68
CA VAL A 615 -12.40 -0.24 10.73
C VAL A 615 -12.14 -0.62 12.19
N GLU A 616 -12.37 -1.89 12.49
CA GLU A 616 -11.96 -2.54 13.73
C GLU A 616 -10.87 -3.55 13.37
N VAL A 617 -9.78 -3.53 14.13
CA VAL A 617 -8.62 -4.38 13.93
C VAL A 617 -8.46 -5.29 15.13
N ASP A 618 -8.65 -6.58 14.90
CA ASP A 618 -8.65 -7.61 15.94
C ASP A 618 -7.32 -7.63 16.70
N VAL A 619 -6.17 -7.68 16.00
CA VAL A 619 -4.85 -7.47 16.62
C VAL A 619 -3.95 -6.69 15.66
N VAL A 620 -3.25 -5.67 16.16
CA VAL A 620 -2.18 -4.96 15.44
C VAL A 620 -0.91 -5.01 16.26
N GLY A 621 0.22 -5.19 15.60
CA GLY A 621 1.51 -5.25 16.28
C GLY A 621 2.66 -4.64 15.48
N ARG A 622 3.77 -4.37 16.17
CA ARG A 622 5.03 -3.88 15.60
C ARG A 622 6.20 -4.76 16.02
N ILE A 623 7.04 -5.14 15.06
CA ILE A 623 8.28 -5.88 15.28
C ILE A 623 9.40 -5.25 14.43
N GLY A 624 10.39 -4.64 15.08
CA GLY A 624 11.35 -3.76 14.41
C GLY A 624 10.65 -2.67 13.59
N HIS A 625 10.96 -2.59 12.30
CA HIS A 625 10.37 -1.64 11.35
C HIS A 625 9.10 -2.12 10.65
N ARG A 626 8.57 -3.28 11.03
CA ARG A 626 7.40 -3.90 10.37
C ARG A 626 6.17 -3.84 11.25
N PHE A 627 5.04 -3.51 10.62
CA PHE A 627 3.72 -3.60 11.23
C PHE A 627 3.02 -4.89 10.80
N LEU A 628 2.21 -5.44 11.68
CA LEU A 628 1.39 -6.63 11.48
C LEU A 628 -0.06 -6.22 11.74
N VAL A 629 -0.98 -6.56 10.85
CA VAL A 629 -2.43 -6.44 11.11
C VAL A 629 -3.02 -7.83 10.96
N ILE A 630 -3.62 -8.31 12.04
CA ILE A 630 -4.11 -9.67 12.18
C ILE A 630 -5.63 -9.59 12.31
N SER A 631 -6.33 -10.34 11.47
CA SER A 631 -7.75 -10.63 11.69
C SER A 631 -7.93 -12.03 12.24
N CYS A 632 -8.69 -12.14 13.31
CA CYS A 632 -9.00 -13.35 14.04
C CYS A 632 -10.41 -13.81 13.64
N LYS A 633 -10.52 -14.98 13.00
CA LYS A 633 -11.81 -15.52 12.56
C LYS A 633 -12.06 -16.90 13.19
N VAL A 634 -13.04 -16.95 14.09
CA VAL A 634 -13.56 -18.18 14.71
C VAL A 634 -15.00 -18.45 14.28
N GLY A 635 -15.38 -19.73 14.24
CA GLY A 635 -16.74 -20.17 13.88
C GLY A 635 -17.01 -20.32 12.37
N LYS A 636 -18.22 -20.81 12.06
CA LYS A 636 -18.62 -21.36 10.74
C LYS A 636 -18.79 -20.36 9.58
N THR A 637 -18.46 -19.07 9.71
CA THR A 637 -19.17 -18.04 8.92
C THR A 637 -18.32 -17.03 8.13
N THR A 638 -17.06 -17.32 7.82
CA THR A 638 -16.33 -16.44 6.89
C THR A 638 -15.59 -17.22 5.82
N ASP A 639 -15.99 -17.03 4.56
CA ASP A 639 -15.18 -17.34 3.38
C ASP A 639 -13.73 -16.85 3.63
N PRO A 640 -12.73 -17.74 3.71
CA PRO A 640 -11.36 -17.38 4.03
C PRO A 640 -10.77 -16.37 3.05
N ASP A 641 -11.11 -16.48 1.77
CA ASP A 641 -10.59 -15.59 0.72
C ASP A 641 -11.14 -14.18 0.89
N LYS A 642 -12.38 -14.07 1.36
CA LYS A 642 -12.98 -12.79 1.71
C LYS A 642 -12.32 -12.18 2.94
N ALA A 643 -12.10 -12.96 4.00
CA ALA A 643 -11.43 -12.47 5.21
C ALA A 643 -10.00 -12.00 4.90
N GLU A 644 -9.28 -12.73 4.04
CA GLU A 644 -7.96 -12.35 3.52
C GLU A 644 -7.97 -10.99 2.83
N ARG A 645 -8.93 -10.75 1.92
CA ARG A 645 -9.04 -9.45 1.23
C ARG A 645 -9.41 -8.30 2.18
N GLU A 646 -10.29 -8.57 3.15
CA GLU A 646 -10.66 -7.60 4.18
C GLU A 646 -9.42 -7.19 5.01
N ILE A 647 -8.59 -8.15 5.43
CA ILE A 647 -7.38 -7.86 6.21
C ILE A 647 -6.26 -7.23 5.37
N GLU A 648 -6.11 -7.60 4.09
CA GLU A 648 -5.20 -6.88 3.17
C GLU A 648 -5.56 -5.39 3.07
N THR A 649 -6.85 -5.08 2.99
CA THR A 649 -7.33 -3.70 2.92
C THR A 649 -7.07 -2.96 4.24
N ALA A 650 -7.36 -3.61 5.37
CA ALA A 650 -7.10 -3.04 6.70
C ALA A 650 -5.60 -2.83 6.95
N ALA A 651 -4.73 -3.75 6.52
CA ALA A 651 -3.28 -3.62 6.66
C ALA A 651 -2.71 -2.41 5.91
N ARG A 652 -3.26 -2.08 4.74
CA ARG A 652 -2.84 -0.88 3.97
C ARG A 652 -3.08 0.42 4.71
N ILE A 653 -4.02 0.45 5.67
CA ILE A 653 -4.28 1.62 6.51
C ILE A 653 -3.07 1.93 7.40
N PHE A 654 -2.22 0.95 7.71
CA PHE A 654 -0.98 1.15 8.45
C PHE A 654 0.25 1.33 7.54
N GLY A 655 0.07 1.25 6.22
CA GLY A 655 1.11 1.45 5.21
C GLY A 655 1.42 0.21 4.37
N ARG A 656 2.07 0.40 3.22
CA ARG A 656 2.38 -0.63 2.22
C ARG A 656 3.32 -1.72 2.71
N PHE A 657 4.07 -1.46 3.79
CA PHE A 657 5.02 -2.43 4.36
C PHE A 657 4.41 -3.33 5.42
N THR A 658 3.13 -3.12 5.74
CA THR A 658 2.39 -3.86 6.75
C THR A 658 2.02 -5.25 6.26
N ILE A 659 2.13 -6.25 7.14
CA ILE A 659 1.86 -7.64 6.81
C ILE A 659 0.44 -8.01 7.27
N PRO A 660 -0.50 -8.27 6.34
CA PRO A 660 -1.81 -8.80 6.68
C PRO A 660 -1.69 -10.27 7.09
N ILE A 661 -2.35 -10.63 8.19
CA ILE A 661 -2.37 -11.99 8.75
C ILE A 661 -3.82 -12.39 9.02
N LEU A 662 -4.23 -13.57 8.57
CA LEU A 662 -5.52 -14.17 8.88
C LEU A 662 -5.29 -15.34 9.84
N ALA A 663 -5.66 -15.15 11.11
CA ALA A 663 -5.60 -16.17 12.13
C ALA A 663 -6.94 -16.92 12.22
N ARG A 664 -6.89 -18.25 12.21
CA ARG A 664 -8.05 -19.13 12.39
C ARG A 664 -7.68 -20.27 13.37
N PRO A 665 -8.66 -20.92 14.00
CA PRO A 665 -8.37 -22.11 14.80
C PRO A 665 -7.64 -23.19 13.99
N TRP A 666 -8.07 -23.41 12.75
CA TRP A 666 -7.48 -24.38 11.84
C TRP A 666 -7.11 -23.76 10.49
N VAL A 667 -5.90 -24.03 10.04
CA VAL A 667 -5.42 -23.79 8.68
C VAL A 667 -4.60 -25.01 8.26
N ASP A 668 -4.79 -25.46 7.03
CA ASP A 668 -4.01 -26.56 6.47
C ASP A 668 -2.51 -26.19 6.45
N PRO A 669 -1.61 -27.04 6.99
CA PRO A 669 -0.16 -26.78 6.98
C PRO A 669 0.41 -26.49 5.59
N GLU A 670 -0.13 -27.09 4.53
CA GLU A 670 0.32 -26.81 3.15
C GLU A 670 -0.03 -25.38 2.73
N ILE A 671 -1.20 -24.88 3.15
CA ILE A 671 -1.60 -23.48 2.91
C ILE A 671 -0.69 -22.53 3.69
N VAL A 672 -0.34 -22.85 4.94
CA VAL A 672 0.61 -22.05 5.72
C VAL A 672 1.97 -21.99 5.02
N ALA A 673 2.52 -23.14 4.59
CA ALA A 673 3.78 -23.21 3.86
C ALA A 673 3.74 -22.43 2.55
N ALA A 674 2.66 -22.53 1.78
CA ALA A 674 2.45 -21.75 0.56
C ALA A 674 2.40 -20.24 0.84
N CYS A 675 1.70 -19.81 1.89
CA CYS A 675 1.64 -18.40 2.31
C CYS A 675 3.01 -17.86 2.76
N ILE A 676 3.86 -18.69 3.39
CA ILE A 676 5.23 -18.31 3.78
C ILE A 676 6.11 -18.11 2.55
N ALA A 677 5.96 -18.95 1.52
CA ALA A 677 6.70 -18.84 0.27
C ALA A 677 6.18 -17.70 -0.63
N ALA A 678 4.92 -17.29 -0.46
CA ALA A 678 4.30 -16.23 -1.24
C ALA A 678 4.91 -14.86 -0.93
N ARG A 679 5.11 -14.06 -1.98
CA ARG A 679 5.63 -12.69 -1.87
C ARG A 679 4.55 -11.64 -1.59
N GLU A 680 3.29 -12.01 -1.80
CA GLU A 680 2.11 -11.16 -1.69
C GLU A 680 0.98 -11.97 -1.03
N GLY A 681 -0.11 -11.32 -0.65
CA GLY A 681 -1.26 -11.96 0.01
C GLY A 681 -1.31 -11.77 1.52
N ALA A 682 -2.30 -12.35 2.18
CA ALA A 682 -2.31 -12.50 3.64
C ALA A 682 -1.57 -13.78 4.06
N LEU A 683 -0.85 -13.71 5.17
CA LEU A 683 -0.32 -14.90 5.83
C LEU A 683 -1.46 -15.58 6.59
N ARG A 684 -1.78 -16.83 6.25
CA ARG A 684 -2.80 -17.62 6.97
C ARG A 684 -2.11 -18.44 8.06
N LEU A 685 -2.62 -18.38 9.29
CA LEU A 685 -2.07 -19.12 10.43
C LEU A 685 -3.17 -19.87 11.18
N GLY A 686 -2.89 -21.12 11.54
CA GLY A 686 -3.70 -21.96 12.42
C GLY A 686 -3.24 -21.86 13.87
N ILE A 687 -3.99 -22.48 14.79
CA ILE A 687 -3.59 -22.51 16.21
C ILE A 687 -2.28 -23.27 16.41
N ARG A 688 -1.95 -24.24 15.54
CA ARG A 688 -0.71 -25.02 15.60
C ARG A 688 0.53 -24.13 15.55
N GLU A 689 0.54 -23.17 14.63
CA GLU A 689 1.64 -22.23 14.50
C GLU A 689 1.60 -21.17 15.61
N ILE A 690 0.40 -20.73 15.99
CA ILE A 690 0.18 -19.65 16.97
C ILE A 690 0.54 -20.11 18.39
N ALA A 691 0.25 -21.36 18.76
CA ALA A 691 0.48 -21.91 20.09
C ALA A 691 1.97 -22.14 20.43
N GLU A 692 2.86 -22.08 19.42
CA GLU A 692 4.28 -22.30 19.57
C GLU A 692 5.07 -21.01 19.23
N PRO A 693 5.37 -20.15 20.22
CA PRO A 693 5.98 -18.83 19.97
C PRO A 693 7.30 -18.87 19.21
N ALA A 694 8.11 -19.93 19.39
CA ALA A 694 9.35 -20.11 18.65
C ALA A 694 9.10 -20.40 17.16
N CYS A 695 8.13 -21.26 16.86
CA CYS A 695 7.69 -21.55 15.50
C CYS A 695 7.12 -20.30 14.83
N LEU A 696 6.23 -19.58 15.52
CA LEU A 696 5.65 -18.33 15.02
C LEU A 696 6.73 -17.28 14.70
N ARG A 697 7.74 -17.13 15.57
CA ARG A 697 8.89 -16.24 15.32
C ARG A 697 9.65 -16.61 14.05
N GLU A 698 9.93 -17.90 13.85
CA GLU A 698 10.60 -18.39 12.65
C GLU A 698 9.77 -18.13 11.38
N ILE A 699 8.46 -18.37 11.44
CA ILE A 699 7.52 -18.06 10.36
C ILE A 699 7.57 -16.58 10.00
N LEU A 700 7.50 -15.68 10.98
CA LEU A 700 7.57 -14.24 10.74
C LEU A 700 8.90 -13.85 10.08
N GLN A 701 10.02 -14.38 10.54
CA GLN A 701 11.33 -14.14 9.92
C GLN A 701 11.40 -14.62 8.47
N LYS A 702 10.83 -15.81 8.17
CA LYS A 702 10.73 -16.33 6.79
C LYS A 702 9.86 -15.44 5.91
N VAL A 703 8.71 -14.98 6.41
CA VAL A 703 7.81 -14.08 5.69
C VAL A 703 8.49 -12.73 5.41
N PHE A 704 9.21 -12.18 6.39
CA PHE A 704 9.97 -10.94 6.20
C PHE A 704 11.07 -11.11 5.14
N LYS A 705 11.65 -12.31 5.05
CA LYS A 705 12.63 -12.66 4.02
C LYS A 705 12.01 -12.94 2.64
N ALA A 706 10.81 -13.51 2.55
CA ALA A 706 10.14 -13.80 1.29
C ALA A 706 9.58 -12.53 0.64
N ARG A 707 9.00 -11.62 1.43
CA ARG A 707 8.45 -10.34 0.97
C ARG A 707 9.52 -9.28 0.66
N ARG A 708 10.77 -9.70 0.47
CA ARG A 708 11.93 -8.87 0.13
C ARG A 708 11.93 -8.31 -1.30
N LEU A 709 11.07 -8.81 -2.18
CA LEU A 709 11.22 -8.62 -3.63
C LEU A 709 9.99 -7.98 -4.30
N GLY A 710 9.14 -7.32 -3.50
CA GLY A 710 7.85 -6.75 -3.91
C GLY A 710 7.96 -5.36 -4.50
#